data_AF-A0A7C7DND1-F1
#
_entry.id   AF-A0A7C7DND1-F1
#
_cell.length_a   1.000
_cell.length_b   1.000
_cell.length_c   1.000
_cell.angle_alpha   90.00
_cell.angle_beta   90.00
_cell.angle_gamma   90.00
#
_symmetry.space_group_name_H-M   'P 1'
#
loop_
_entity.id
_entity.type
_entity.pdbx_description
1 polymer ?
#
loop_
_entity_poly.entity_id
_entity_poly.type
_entity_poly.pdbx_seq_one_letter_code
_entity_poly.pdbx_strand_id
1 'polypeptide(L)'
;MAGNKFEPLKLRVVEALLEDARKGIVRVSQARFDQLGLTLGEIVAVTGRRTTYARLVPALSNQCTENEIMLDGITRENAGTTLHAEVTLSPATYKDAGSIVLTPLDPGTTFDREEDVEFLKRYIVGLPVTVEDKVAISLFGAKEASLRVTGTAPSGPVMITARTLIRIQKPDVFESALPKVTYEDIGGLAQQVRLVREIIELPLKYPEVFVRLGIEPPKGILLYGPPGTGKTLIARAVAGESGIHFIHVNGPEVMHKFYGESEARLREVFDEARRKAPSILFLDELDALAPKRSEVIGDVEKRVVGQLLALMDGMVSRGQVIVIGATNMPSLLDPALRRPGRFDREIFIPVPDRAGRLEIFQIHTRGMALAADVDLNTLASMTHGYVGADIASLCREAGMLALRRISPKLASLRPEERNELIGDLRVTMRDFVEAARDIQPSATREFFTELPDVKWEDVGGLDHIKEMLTELISWPIKYPEQFMQFGITSVRGVLFTGPSGTGKTLLAKALARETGVNFISVLGPSLFSKWFGESERALRELFQRAKQASPCILCIDEIDALAGMRGGQGSVSERIVSQLLMELDGLEDLKDVIVVGTTNRQDLIDPAFLRPGRFDLIVEFPLPDAADRLEIFKVHLRGKPVDQDVNLDQLAQSTEGLTGADISGICRRAAFLALGRHLAGDVKRSRIASHEAPTHPVITMEHFQRALEEVRHRKPERST
;
A
#
# COMPACT_ATOMS: atom_id res chain seq x y z
N MET A 1 43.39 18.15 -29.03
CA MET A 1 42.51 17.48 -30.02
C MET A 1 42.52 15.99 -29.75
N ALA A 2 41.45 15.48 -29.15
CA ALA A 2 40.98 14.11 -29.29
C ALA A 2 39.48 14.21 -28.99
N GLY A 3 38.70 14.53 -30.01
CA GLY A 3 37.24 14.56 -29.89
C GLY A 3 36.78 13.13 -29.72
N ASN A 4 36.55 12.70 -28.47
CA ASN A 4 35.69 11.56 -28.22
C ASN A 4 34.32 11.97 -28.76
N LYS A 5 34.01 11.50 -29.97
CA LYS A 5 32.63 11.49 -30.46
C LYS A 5 31.90 10.52 -29.55
N PHE A 6 31.30 11.05 -28.49
CA PHE A 6 30.38 10.29 -27.66
C PHE A 6 29.24 9.85 -28.58
N GLU A 7 29.10 8.55 -28.79
CA GLU A 7 27.97 8.03 -29.54
C GLU A 7 26.70 8.23 -28.71
N PRO A 8 25.65 8.80 -29.31
CA PRO A 8 24.37 8.94 -28.65
C PRO A 8 23.82 7.54 -28.29
N LEU A 9 23.50 7.33 -27.01
CA LEU A 9 22.95 6.07 -26.53
C LEU A 9 21.44 6.05 -26.74
N LYS A 10 20.94 5.04 -27.44
CA LYS A 10 19.50 4.79 -27.52
C LYS A 10 19.09 3.88 -26.37
N LEU A 11 18.19 4.37 -25.54
CA LEU A 11 17.71 3.68 -24.34
C LEU A 11 16.18 3.71 -24.30
N ARG A 12 15.60 2.69 -23.69
CA ARG A 12 14.15 2.55 -23.49
C ARG A 12 13.75 3.16 -22.17
N VAL A 13 12.74 4.03 -22.18
CA VAL A 13 12.29 4.74 -20.97
C VAL A 13 11.58 3.78 -20.00
N VAL A 14 11.99 3.85 -18.73
CA VAL A 14 11.40 3.17 -17.57
C VAL A 14 11.08 4.22 -16.49
N GLU A 15 10.21 3.84 -15.56
CA GLU A 15 9.80 4.67 -14.43
C GLU A 15 10.98 5.02 -13.51
N ALA A 16 10.98 6.23 -12.96
CA ALA A 16 11.96 6.67 -11.98
C ALA A 16 11.69 6.08 -10.58
N LEU A 17 12.71 6.10 -9.73
CA LEU A 17 12.52 5.82 -8.32
C LEU A 17 11.68 6.95 -7.70
N LEU A 18 10.79 6.61 -6.76
CA LEU A 18 9.94 7.55 -6.01
C LEU A 18 10.71 8.72 -5.38
N GLU A 19 11.97 8.48 -5.01
CA GLU A 19 12.88 9.45 -4.40
C GLU A 19 13.51 10.43 -5.41
N ASP A 20 13.62 10.05 -6.68
CA ASP A 20 14.21 10.86 -7.74
C ASP A 20 13.17 11.71 -8.48
N ALA A 21 11.89 11.40 -8.30
CA ALA A 21 10.77 12.09 -8.92
C ALA A 21 10.84 13.62 -8.69
N ARG A 22 10.72 14.38 -9.77
CA ARG A 22 10.69 15.86 -9.83
C ARG A 22 12.02 16.55 -9.50
N LYS A 23 13.13 15.80 -9.41
CA LYS A 23 14.47 16.34 -9.15
C LYS A 23 15.31 16.53 -10.41
N GLY A 24 14.76 16.24 -11.58
CA GLY A 24 15.51 16.28 -12.85
C GLY A 24 16.71 15.32 -12.83
N ILE A 25 16.56 14.18 -12.16
CA ILE A 25 17.56 13.12 -12.07
C ILE A 25 17.19 12.03 -13.06
N VAL A 26 18.20 11.53 -13.77
CA VAL A 26 18.08 10.45 -14.74
C VAL A 26 19.05 9.36 -14.36
N ARG A 27 18.56 8.12 -14.32
CA ARG A 27 19.40 6.96 -14.02
C ARG A 27 19.57 6.02 -15.19
N VAL A 28 20.80 5.50 -15.30
CA VAL A 28 21.20 4.48 -16.26
C VAL A 28 22.01 3.41 -15.55
N SER A 29 22.11 2.21 -16.14
CA SER A 29 22.99 1.15 -15.62
C SER A 29 24.44 1.62 -15.47
N GLN A 30 25.17 1.05 -14.52
CA GLN A 30 26.59 1.37 -14.27
C GLN A 30 27.44 1.23 -15.54
N ALA A 31 27.22 0.18 -16.34
CA ALA A 31 27.94 -0.05 -17.59
C ALA A 31 27.75 1.10 -18.61
N ARG A 32 26.52 1.63 -18.73
CA ARG A 32 26.23 2.78 -19.62
C ARG A 32 26.75 4.09 -19.06
N PHE A 33 26.72 4.25 -17.74
CA PHE A 33 27.32 5.39 -17.07
C PHE A 33 28.83 5.46 -17.35
N ASP A 34 29.53 4.33 -17.20
CA ASP A 34 30.97 4.21 -17.47
C ASP A 34 31.27 4.41 -18.96
N GLN A 35 30.41 3.93 -19.86
CA GLN A 35 30.55 4.13 -21.32
C GLN A 35 30.46 5.61 -21.71
N LEU A 36 29.63 6.40 -21.02
CA LEU A 36 29.52 7.84 -21.25
C LEU A 36 30.73 8.61 -20.71
N GLY A 37 31.53 8.01 -19.80
CA GLY A 37 32.72 8.63 -19.23
C GLY A 37 32.45 9.92 -18.46
N LEU A 38 31.21 10.09 -17.97
CA LEU A 38 30.75 11.27 -17.26
C LEU A 38 30.97 11.13 -15.75
N THR A 39 31.12 12.25 -15.05
CA THR A 39 31.18 12.26 -13.58
C THR A 39 29.78 12.28 -12.95
N LEU A 40 29.68 11.87 -11.68
CA LEU A 40 28.40 11.74 -10.99
C LEU A 40 27.70 13.11 -10.91
N GLY A 41 26.49 13.20 -11.46
CA GLY A 41 25.69 14.42 -11.46
C GLY A 41 25.95 15.37 -12.64
N GLU A 42 26.76 14.98 -13.63
CA GLU A 42 26.89 15.73 -14.89
C GLU A 42 25.58 15.77 -15.69
N ILE A 43 25.44 16.80 -16.52
CA ILE A 43 24.21 17.06 -17.27
C ILE A 43 24.23 16.33 -18.61
N VAL A 44 23.13 15.66 -18.92
CA VAL A 44 22.88 14.96 -20.16
C VAL A 44 21.67 15.54 -20.87
N ALA A 45 21.72 15.56 -22.19
CA ALA A 45 20.58 15.86 -23.05
C ALA A 45 19.78 14.56 -23.25
N VAL A 46 18.49 14.63 -22.92
CA VAL A 46 17.51 13.59 -23.17
C VAL A 46 16.65 14.04 -24.35
N THR A 47 16.83 13.39 -25.50
CA THR A 47 16.13 13.72 -26.74
C THR A 47 15.06 12.67 -27.04
N GLY A 48 13.79 13.07 -26.91
CA GLY A 48 12.62 12.37 -27.41
C GLY A 48 12.03 13.09 -28.63
N ARG A 49 10.79 13.56 -28.54
CA ARG A 49 10.21 14.51 -29.51
C ARG A 49 10.76 15.92 -29.33
N ARG A 50 11.14 16.24 -28.09
CA ARG A 50 11.81 17.47 -27.68
C ARG A 50 13.10 17.08 -26.95
N THR A 51 14.02 18.03 -26.86
CA THR A 51 15.25 17.85 -26.08
C THR A 51 15.10 18.58 -24.76
N THR A 52 15.29 17.87 -23.66
CA THR A 52 15.38 18.42 -22.30
C THR A 52 16.69 17.97 -21.66
N TYR A 53 16.99 18.49 -20.48
CA TYR A 53 18.27 18.26 -19.81
C TYR A 53 18.03 17.75 -18.40
N ALA A 54 18.88 16.83 -17.96
CA ALA A 54 18.77 16.22 -16.64
C ALA A 54 20.14 15.82 -16.10
N ARG A 55 20.23 15.59 -14.79
CA ARG A 55 21.45 15.14 -14.12
C ARG A 55 21.57 13.63 -14.17
N LEU A 56 22.71 13.13 -14.63
CA LEU A 56 22.97 11.69 -14.72
C LEU A 56 23.48 11.13 -13.39
N VAL A 57 22.85 10.06 -12.93
CA VAL A 57 23.24 9.30 -11.73
C VAL A 57 23.23 7.80 -12.06
N PRO A 58 24.19 6.99 -11.61
CA PRO A 58 24.14 5.55 -11.84
C PRO A 58 23.00 4.88 -11.05
N ALA A 59 22.36 3.90 -11.65
CA ALA A 59 21.44 2.97 -10.99
C ALA A 59 22.22 1.81 -10.34
N LEU A 60 21.70 1.24 -9.25
CA LEU A 60 22.23 -0.01 -8.70
C LEU A 60 22.00 -1.16 -9.69
N SER A 61 22.85 -2.19 -9.66
CA SER A 61 22.88 -3.27 -10.67
C SER A 61 21.58 -4.08 -10.79
N ASN A 62 20.68 -3.98 -9.80
CA ASN A 62 19.37 -4.63 -9.75
C ASN A 62 18.20 -3.72 -10.14
N GLN A 63 18.42 -2.44 -10.42
CA GLN A 63 17.36 -1.45 -10.64
C GLN A 63 17.11 -1.10 -12.11
N CYS A 64 18.12 -1.23 -12.97
CA CYS A 64 18.04 -0.77 -14.36
C CYS A 64 18.90 -1.66 -15.26
N THR A 65 18.34 -2.14 -16.38
CA THR A 65 19.09 -2.94 -17.34
C THR A 65 19.93 -2.06 -18.28
N GLU A 66 20.83 -2.67 -19.05
CA GLU A 66 21.76 -1.93 -19.93
C GLU A 66 21.08 -1.13 -21.05
N ASN A 67 19.84 -1.46 -21.41
CA ASN A 67 19.10 -0.80 -22.48
C ASN A 67 18.00 0.14 -21.95
N GLU A 68 17.99 0.41 -20.65
CA GLU A 68 16.94 1.18 -19.99
C GLU A 68 17.47 2.51 -19.44
N ILE A 69 16.56 3.47 -19.34
CA ILE A 69 16.79 4.78 -18.74
C ILE A 69 15.60 5.13 -17.86
N MET A 70 15.87 5.47 -16.60
CA MET A 70 14.84 5.88 -15.64
C MET A 70 14.67 7.39 -15.74
N LEU A 71 13.48 7.82 -16.18
CA LEU A 71 13.09 9.23 -16.28
C LEU A 71 11.90 9.48 -15.36
N ASP A 72 11.83 10.63 -14.69
CA ASP A 72 10.64 11.02 -13.91
C ASP A 72 9.51 11.57 -14.82
N GLY A 73 8.29 11.68 -14.29
CA GLY A 73 7.14 12.12 -15.08
C GLY A 73 7.29 13.50 -15.74
N ILE A 74 7.97 14.44 -15.07
CA ILE A 74 8.18 15.81 -15.59
C ILE A 74 9.22 15.81 -16.70
N THR A 75 10.33 15.11 -16.53
CA THR A 75 11.38 14.98 -17.56
C THR A 75 10.83 14.23 -18.77
N ARG A 76 9.95 13.24 -18.58
CA ARG A 76 9.24 12.58 -19.68
C ARG A 76 8.34 13.56 -20.45
N GLU A 77 7.56 14.39 -19.76
CA GLU A 77 6.72 15.42 -20.37
C GLU A 77 7.56 16.46 -21.14
N ASN A 78 8.67 16.93 -20.55
CA ASN A 78 9.58 17.90 -21.17
C ASN A 78 10.28 17.32 -22.41
N ALA A 79 10.72 16.06 -22.37
CA ALA A 79 11.28 15.35 -23.52
C ALA A 79 10.23 14.98 -24.58
N GLY A 80 8.94 15.10 -24.25
CA GLY A 80 7.82 14.68 -25.10
C GLY A 80 7.85 13.18 -25.38
N THR A 81 8.21 12.38 -24.37
CA THR A 81 8.30 10.91 -24.45
C THR A 81 7.29 10.26 -23.51
N THR A 82 7.04 8.97 -23.72
CA THR A 82 6.20 8.14 -22.85
C THR A 82 6.99 6.93 -22.35
N LEU A 83 6.50 6.24 -21.32
CA LEU A 83 7.13 5.01 -20.87
C LEU A 83 7.27 4.00 -22.02
N HIS A 84 8.41 3.32 -22.04
CA HIS A 84 8.82 2.35 -23.06
C HIS A 84 9.11 2.89 -24.46
N ALA A 85 9.00 4.20 -24.69
CA ALA A 85 9.52 4.79 -25.90
C ALA A 85 11.06 4.77 -25.90
N GLU A 86 11.66 4.87 -27.08
CA GLU A 86 13.10 5.06 -27.22
C GLU A 86 13.45 6.54 -27.09
N VAL A 87 14.47 6.83 -26.30
CA VAL A 87 15.07 8.17 -26.19
C VAL A 87 16.56 8.08 -26.46
N THR A 88 17.10 9.19 -26.94
CA THR A 88 18.53 9.32 -27.19
C THR A 88 19.17 10.14 -26.09
N LEU A 89 20.17 9.56 -25.43
CA LEU A 89 20.95 10.20 -24.39
C LEU A 89 22.31 10.64 -24.94
N SER A 90 22.67 11.91 -24.72
CA SER A 90 23.96 12.45 -25.14
C SER A 90 24.55 13.40 -24.09
N PRO A 91 25.88 13.50 -23.95
CA PRO A 91 26.50 14.50 -23.08
C PRO A 91 26.12 15.92 -23.52
N ALA A 92 25.82 16.79 -22.56
CA ALA A 92 25.43 18.16 -22.84
C ALA A 92 26.36 19.16 -22.15
N THR A 93 26.77 20.19 -22.88
CA THR A 93 27.40 21.37 -22.28
C THR A 93 26.33 22.31 -21.75
N TYR A 94 26.50 22.79 -20.52
CA TYR A 94 25.59 23.73 -19.89
C TYR A 94 26.33 24.99 -19.44
N LYS A 95 25.57 26.05 -19.15
CA LYS A 95 26.08 27.28 -18.52
C LYS A 95 25.30 27.55 -17.23
N ASP A 96 25.89 28.29 -16.31
CA ASP A 96 25.15 28.75 -15.13
C ASP A 96 24.13 29.82 -15.55
N ALA A 97 22.90 29.70 -15.06
CA ALA A 97 21.83 30.65 -15.35
C ALA A 97 22.12 31.98 -14.66
N GLY A 98 22.26 33.06 -15.44
CA GLY A 98 22.28 34.42 -14.93
C GLY A 98 20.87 34.90 -14.56
N SER A 99 19.90 34.67 -15.44
CA SER A 99 18.48 34.89 -15.14
C SER A 99 17.56 33.90 -15.84
N ILE A 100 16.44 33.57 -15.21
CA ILE A 100 15.36 32.75 -15.79
C ILE A 100 14.02 33.48 -15.68
N VAL A 101 13.14 33.26 -16.65
CA VAL A 101 11.76 33.74 -16.64
C VAL A 101 10.84 32.53 -16.51
N LEU A 102 10.00 32.55 -15.48
CA LEU A 102 9.04 31.49 -15.16
C LEU A 102 7.61 32.02 -15.26
N THR A 103 6.72 31.23 -15.84
CA THR A 103 5.30 31.54 -15.95
C THR A 103 4.47 30.47 -15.23
N PRO A 104 3.68 30.82 -14.21
CA PRO A 104 2.78 29.87 -13.55
C PRO A 104 1.69 29.38 -14.51
N LEU A 105 1.42 28.07 -14.49
CA LEU A 105 0.38 27.44 -15.31
C LEU A 105 -0.95 27.28 -14.54
N ASP A 106 -0.88 27.15 -13.21
CA ASP A 106 -2.05 26.82 -12.38
C ASP A 106 -2.88 28.04 -11.96
N PRO A 107 -4.23 27.98 -12.07
CA PRO A 107 -5.11 29.04 -11.61
C PRO A 107 -4.99 29.27 -10.09
N GLY A 108 -4.68 30.51 -9.69
CA GLY A 108 -4.61 30.90 -8.28
C GLY A 108 -3.23 30.78 -7.63
N THR A 109 -2.22 30.33 -8.37
CA THR A 109 -0.82 30.34 -7.92
C THR A 109 -0.13 31.60 -8.44
N THR A 110 -0.07 32.64 -7.61
CA THR A 110 0.69 33.85 -7.94
C THR A 110 1.87 33.99 -6.99
N PHE A 111 3.03 34.28 -7.56
CA PHE A 111 4.28 34.51 -6.83
C PHE A 111 4.64 35.99 -7.05
N ASP A 112 3.81 36.86 -6.47
CA ASP A 112 3.88 38.31 -6.70
C ASP A 112 4.90 39.01 -5.79
N ARG A 113 5.37 38.36 -4.71
CA ARG A 113 6.31 38.93 -3.74
C ARG A 113 7.74 38.45 -3.97
N GLU A 114 8.74 39.28 -3.64
CA GLU A 114 10.16 38.87 -3.71
C GLU A 114 10.45 37.64 -2.82
N GLU A 115 9.74 37.51 -1.70
CA GLU A 115 9.84 36.39 -0.76
C GLU A 115 9.38 35.06 -1.38
N ASP A 116 8.36 35.09 -2.24
CA ASP A 116 7.85 33.93 -2.95
C ASP A 116 8.89 33.42 -3.97
N VAL A 117 9.61 34.35 -4.60
CA VAL A 117 10.69 34.06 -5.55
C VAL A 117 11.88 33.41 -4.83
N GLU A 118 12.20 33.86 -3.63
CA GLU A 118 13.29 33.30 -2.82
C GLU A 118 12.94 31.91 -2.29
N PHE A 119 11.67 31.69 -1.91
CA PHE A 119 11.16 30.36 -1.57
C PHE A 119 11.27 29.40 -2.76
N LEU A 120 10.79 29.81 -3.94
CA LEU A 120 10.91 29.05 -5.19
C LEU A 120 12.35 28.64 -5.49
N LYS A 121 13.29 29.58 -5.29
CA LYS A 121 14.71 29.35 -5.55
C LYS A 121 15.27 28.19 -4.73
N ARG A 122 14.83 27.99 -3.48
CA ARG A 122 15.31 26.87 -2.64
C ARG A 122 14.97 25.49 -3.20
N TYR A 123 13.86 25.36 -3.93
CA TYR A 123 13.40 24.08 -4.49
C TYR A 123 13.92 23.80 -5.90
N ILE A 124 14.26 24.85 -6.65
CA ILE A 124 14.61 24.75 -8.07
C ILE A 124 16.14 24.79 -8.27
N VAL A 125 16.92 25.22 -7.27
CA VAL A 125 18.39 25.20 -7.35
C VAL A 125 18.93 23.79 -7.61
N GLY A 126 19.83 23.68 -8.57
CA GLY A 126 20.42 22.42 -9.02
C GLY A 126 19.62 21.69 -10.10
N LEU A 127 18.52 22.28 -10.59
CA LEU A 127 17.79 21.78 -11.75
C LEU A 127 18.38 22.33 -13.06
N PRO A 128 18.74 21.46 -14.02
CA PRO A 128 18.98 21.86 -15.40
C PRO A 128 17.64 22.16 -16.08
N VAL A 129 17.57 23.27 -16.82
CA VAL A 129 16.36 23.68 -17.54
C VAL A 129 16.69 24.25 -18.92
N THR A 130 15.77 24.11 -19.86
CA THR A 130 15.74 24.82 -21.13
C THR A 130 14.43 25.60 -21.30
N VAL A 131 14.39 26.50 -22.28
CA VAL A 131 13.16 27.20 -22.67
C VAL A 131 12.09 26.17 -23.06
N GLU A 132 10.84 26.45 -22.66
CA GLU A 132 9.65 25.60 -22.76
C GLU A 132 9.63 24.36 -21.84
N ASP A 133 10.60 24.17 -20.94
CA ASP A 133 10.51 23.12 -19.92
C ASP A 133 9.47 23.47 -18.85
N LYS A 134 8.78 22.44 -18.36
CA LYS A 134 7.92 22.50 -17.19
C LYS A 134 8.72 22.10 -15.96
N VAL A 135 8.57 22.87 -14.90
CA VAL A 135 9.11 22.61 -13.56
C VAL A 135 7.93 22.53 -12.62
N ALA A 136 7.77 21.41 -11.90
CA ALA A 136 6.75 21.30 -10.87
C ALA A 136 7.41 21.30 -9.50
N ILE A 137 6.87 22.12 -8.60
CA ILE A 137 7.31 22.21 -7.22
C ILE A 137 6.16 21.82 -6.29
N SER A 138 6.48 21.08 -5.25
CA SER A 138 5.54 20.70 -4.20
C SER A 138 5.55 21.79 -3.12
N LEU A 139 4.49 22.59 -3.06
CA LEU A 139 4.29 23.57 -1.99
C LEU A 139 3.67 22.92 -0.76
N PHE A 140 3.81 23.59 0.39
CA PHE A 140 3.22 23.14 1.65
C PHE A 140 1.69 22.95 1.52
N GLY A 141 1.16 21.87 2.08
CA GLY A 141 -0.28 21.56 2.04
C GLY A 141 -0.75 20.83 0.77
N ALA A 142 0.16 20.16 0.04
CA ALA A 142 -0.15 19.34 -1.13
C ALA A 142 -0.74 20.08 -2.33
N LYS A 143 -0.54 21.41 -2.42
CA LYS A 143 -0.76 22.14 -3.67
C LYS A 143 0.51 22.09 -4.51
N GLU A 144 0.37 21.62 -5.74
CA GLU A 144 1.45 21.60 -6.72
C GLU A 144 1.41 22.90 -7.49
N ALA A 145 2.59 23.47 -7.76
CA ALA A 145 2.72 24.60 -8.65
C ALA A 145 3.58 24.21 -9.85
N SER A 146 2.97 24.23 -11.02
CA SER A 146 3.61 24.00 -12.31
C SER A 146 4.02 25.34 -12.92
N LEU A 147 5.29 25.46 -13.25
CA LEU A 147 5.91 26.63 -13.85
C LEU A 147 6.49 26.25 -15.21
N ARG A 148 6.30 27.10 -16.22
CA ARG A 148 6.95 26.95 -17.53
C ARG A 148 8.09 27.95 -17.66
N VAL A 149 9.24 27.47 -18.14
CA VAL A 149 10.40 28.32 -18.42
C VAL A 149 10.18 29.03 -19.77
N THR A 150 9.90 30.32 -19.77
CA THR A 150 9.67 31.09 -21.02
C THR A 150 10.95 31.74 -21.55
N GLY A 151 11.98 31.91 -20.71
CA GLY A 151 13.24 32.49 -21.13
C GLY A 151 14.39 32.17 -20.20
N THR A 152 15.59 32.02 -20.78
CA THR A 152 16.84 31.79 -20.06
C THR A 152 17.93 32.74 -20.57
N ALA A 153 18.78 33.23 -19.66
CA ALA A 153 19.97 34.00 -20.00
C ALA A 153 21.19 33.39 -19.29
N PRO A 154 22.22 32.92 -20.02
CA PRO A 154 22.34 32.85 -21.49
C PRO A 154 21.33 31.89 -22.14
N SER A 155 21.05 32.07 -23.43
CA SER A 155 20.14 31.17 -24.16
C SER A 155 20.75 29.77 -24.31
N GLY A 156 19.89 28.75 -24.20
CA GLY A 156 20.28 27.34 -24.25
C GLY A 156 20.12 26.63 -22.89
N PRO A 157 20.75 25.45 -22.71
CA PRO A 157 20.69 24.69 -21.46
C PRO A 157 21.40 25.44 -20.35
N VAL A 158 20.67 25.71 -19.27
CA VAL A 158 21.21 26.40 -18.10
C VAL A 158 20.96 25.64 -16.82
N MET A 159 21.93 25.72 -15.90
CA MET A 159 21.80 25.20 -14.55
C MET A 159 21.34 26.32 -13.61
N ILE A 160 20.29 26.06 -12.82
CA ILE A 160 19.81 27.02 -11.84
C ILE A 160 20.72 26.96 -10.61
N THR A 161 21.37 28.08 -10.30
CA THR A 161 22.29 28.20 -9.17
C THR A 161 21.76 29.16 -8.12
N ALA A 162 22.37 29.19 -6.94
CA ALA A 162 22.02 30.15 -5.89
C ALA A 162 22.20 31.63 -6.32
N ARG A 163 22.89 31.92 -7.43
CA ARG A 163 23.11 33.27 -7.95
C ARG A 163 22.13 33.67 -9.06
N THR A 164 21.32 32.74 -9.56
CA THR A 164 20.37 32.99 -10.65
C THR A 164 19.27 33.96 -10.21
N LEU A 165 18.96 34.94 -11.06
CA LEU A 165 17.83 35.87 -10.90
C LEU A 165 16.57 35.28 -11.53
N ILE A 166 15.54 35.03 -10.71
CA ILE A 166 14.27 34.47 -11.17
C ILE A 166 13.28 35.63 -11.38
N ARG A 167 12.67 35.70 -12.56
CA ARG A 167 11.59 36.65 -12.89
C ARG A 167 10.31 35.88 -13.16
N ILE A 168 9.20 36.35 -12.61
CA ILE A 168 7.91 35.68 -12.77
C ILE A 168 7.03 36.53 -13.66
N GLN A 169 6.53 35.92 -14.73
CA GLN A 169 5.64 36.56 -15.69
C GLN A 169 4.21 36.05 -15.49
N LYS A 170 3.23 36.95 -15.60
CA LYS A 170 1.82 36.55 -15.56
C LYS A 170 1.45 35.79 -16.84
N PRO A 171 0.72 34.67 -16.76
CA PRO A 171 0.28 33.94 -17.95
C PRO A 171 -0.76 34.75 -18.74
N ASP A 172 -0.65 34.73 -20.08
CA ASP A 172 -1.67 35.27 -20.98
C ASP A 172 -2.91 34.34 -21.06
N VAL A 173 -2.70 33.03 -20.87
CA VAL A 173 -3.75 32.00 -20.85
C VAL A 173 -3.38 30.98 -19.76
N PHE A 174 -4.30 30.69 -18.84
CA PHE A 174 -4.14 29.57 -17.91
C PHE A 174 -4.44 28.26 -18.66
N GLU A 175 -3.50 27.33 -18.69
CA GLU A 175 -3.79 25.96 -19.14
C GLU A 175 -4.66 25.30 -18.05
N SER A 176 -5.96 25.12 -18.31
CA SER A 176 -6.86 24.39 -17.42
C SER A 176 -6.65 22.87 -17.50
N ALA A 177 -5.38 22.42 -17.49
CA ALA A 177 -5.06 21.02 -17.39
C ALA A 177 -5.07 20.67 -15.90
N LEU A 178 -6.01 19.82 -15.48
CA LEU A 178 -5.92 19.15 -14.17
C LEU A 178 -4.49 18.59 -14.01
N PRO A 179 -3.89 18.66 -12.81
CA PRO A 179 -2.56 18.10 -12.58
C PRO A 179 -2.55 16.64 -13.06
N LYS A 180 -1.65 16.36 -14.00
CA LYS A 180 -1.47 15.02 -14.56
C LYS A 180 -0.80 14.18 -13.48
N VAL A 181 -1.60 13.30 -12.87
CA VAL A 181 -1.12 12.30 -11.92
C VAL A 181 -0.24 11.32 -12.70
N THR A 182 0.93 10.98 -12.17
CA THR A 182 1.86 10.01 -12.76
C THR A 182 1.87 8.73 -11.95
N TYR A 183 2.47 7.65 -12.46
CA TYR A 183 2.61 6.40 -11.70
C TYR A 183 3.43 6.57 -10.41
N GLU A 184 4.39 7.51 -10.42
CA GLU A 184 5.21 7.92 -9.26
C GLU A 184 4.41 8.60 -8.14
N ASP A 185 3.13 8.90 -8.38
CA ASP A 185 2.21 9.47 -7.41
C ASP A 185 1.22 8.40 -6.85
N ILE A 186 1.39 7.13 -7.25
CA ILE A 186 0.62 5.99 -6.75
C ILE A 186 1.54 5.05 -5.94
N GLY A 187 1.28 4.92 -4.64
CA GLY A 187 2.01 3.99 -3.77
C GLY A 187 1.23 2.70 -3.50
N GLY A 188 1.93 1.57 -3.39
CA GLY A 188 1.43 0.29 -2.88
C GLY A 188 0.56 -0.53 -3.83
N LEU A 189 0.37 -0.10 -5.09
CA LEU A 189 -0.56 -0.72 -6.04
C LEU A 189 0.12 -1.14 -7.36
N ALA A 190 1.42 -1.44 -7.31
CA ALA A 190 2.23 -1.74 -8.50
C ALA A 190 1.65 -2.88 -9.36
N GLN A 191 1.13 -3.95 -8.74
CA GLN A 191 0.51 -5.07 -9.46
C GLN A 191 -0.79 -4.65 -10.17
N GLN A 192 -1.66 -3.92 -9.48
CA GLN A 192 -2.94 -3.47 -10.01
C GLN A 192 -2.73 -2.47 -11.14
N VAL A 193 -1.80 -1.52 -10.98
CA VAL A 193 -1.40 -0.58 -12.03
C VAL A 193 -0.88 -1.32 -13.25
N ARG A 194 -0.03 -2.34 -13.08
CA ARG A 194 0.46 -3.18 -14.17
C ARG A 194 -0.66 -3.88 -14.94
N LEU A 195 -1.64 -4.46 -14.23
CA LEU A 195 -2.78 -5.13 -14.87
C LEU A 195 -3.62 -4.16 -15.70
N VAL A 196 -3.99 -3.01 -15.14
CA VAL A 196 -4.76 -1.98 -15.86
C VAL A 196 -3.97 -1.47 -17.06
N ARG A 197 -2.66 -1.28 -16.89
CA ARG A 197 -1.75 -0.83 -17.95
C ARG A 197 -1.68 -1.84 -19.10
N GLU A 198 -1.51 -3.13 -18.84
CA GLU A 198 -1.46 -4.15 -19.88
C GLU A 198 -2.77 -4.19 -20.67
N ILE A 199 -3.91 -4.05 -20.00
CA ILE A 199 -5.23 -4.03 -20.63
C ILE A 199 -5.38 -2.82 -21.57
N ILE A 200 -4.84 -1.65 -21.21
CA ILE A 200 -5.02 -0.41 -21.97
C ILE A 200 -3.93 -0.23 -23.04
N GLU A 201 -2.67 -0.51 -22.72
CA GLU A 201 -1.55 -0.28 -23.64
C GLU A 201 -1.44 -1.34 -24.74
N LEU A 202 -1.69 -2.62 -24.46
CA LEU A 202 -1.48 -3.69 -25.44
C LEU A 202 -2.37 -3.54 -26.69
N PRO A 203 -3.68 -3.25 -26.58
CA PRO A 203 -4.55 -3.03 -27.75
C PRO A 203 -4.11 -1.84 -28.61
N LEU A 204 -3.56 -0.79 -27.98
CA LEU A 204 -3.14 0.43 -28.65
C LEU A 204 -1.76 0.28 -29.31
N LYS A 205 -0.85 -0.48 -28.71
CA LYS A 205 0.51 -0.68 -29.20
C LYS A 205 0.62 -1.75 -30.29
N TYR A 206 -0.14 -2.84 -30.18
CA TYR A 206 -0.01 -4.01 -31.04
C TYR A 206 -1.35 -4.46 -31.66
N PRO A 207 -2.10 -3.59 -32.36
CA PRO A 207 -3.41 -3.94 -32.92
C PRO A 207 -3.33 -5.12 -33.91
N GLU A 208 -2.24 -5.25 -34.66
CA GLU A 208 -2.00 -6.35 -35.61
C GLU A 208 -1.94 -7.73 -34.93
N VAL A 209 -1.45 -7.79 -33.69
CA VAL A 209 -1.37 -9.04 -32.92
C VAL A 209 -2.76 -9.52 -32.54
N PHE A 210 -3.66 -8.61 -32.12
CA PHE A 210 -5.05 -8.94 -31.79
C PHE A 210 -5.81 -9.47 -33.01
N VAL A 211 -5.62 -8.82 -34.18
CA VAL A 211 -6.23 -9.27 -35.44
C VAL A 211 -5.73 -10.66 -35.84
N ARG A 212 -4.42 -10.91 -35.75
CA ARG A 212 -3.82 -12.20 -36.12
C ARG A 212 -4.24 -13.32 -35.18
N LEU A 213 -4.34 -13.04 -33.88
CA LEU A 213 -4.79 -14.00 -32.87
C LEU A 213 -6.31 -14.20 -32.88
N GLY A 214 -7.07 -13.34 -33.58
CA GLY A 214 -8.53 -13.39 -33.61
C GLY A 214 -9.18 -13.10 -32.27
N ILE A 215 -8.50 -12.34 -31.40
CA ILE A 215 -8.99 -11.97 -30.07
C ILE A 215 -9.49 -10.53 -30.08
N GLU A 216 -10.63 -10.28 -29.42
CA GLU A 216 -11.13 -8.92 -29.22
C GLU A 216 -10.46 -8.28 -28.00
N PRO A 217 -10.10 -6.98 -28.08
CA PRO A 217 -9.64 -6.26 -26.90
C PRO A 217 -10.78 -6.12 -25.89
N PRO A 218 -10.49 -6.16 -24.58
CA PRO A 218 -11.50 -6.00 -23.54
C PRO A 218 -12.12 -4.60 -23.61
N LYS A 219 -13.44 -4.52 -23.45
CA LYS A 219 -14.20 -3.26 -23.58
C LYS A 219 -14.28 -2.48 -22.29
N GLY A 220 -14.27 -3.18 -21.16
CA GLY A 220 -14.41 -2.54 -19.86
C GLY A 220 -13.68 -3.25 -18.71
N ILE A 221 -13.24 -2.43 -17.76
CA ILE A 221 -12.57 -2.82 -16.53
C ILE A 221 -13.43 -2.38 -15.34
N LEU A 222 -13.69 -3.25 -14.38
CA LEU A 222 -14.35 -2.94 -13.12
C LEU A 222 -13.32 -2.95 -11.98
N LEU A 223 -13.03 -1.78 -11.42
CA LEU A 223 -12.20 -1.62 -10.22
C LEU A 223 -13.09 -1.70 -8.98
N TYR A 224 -12.77 -2.57 -8.03
CA TYR A 224 -13.55 -2.68 -6.80
C TYR A 224 -12.69 -2.78 -5.53
N GLY A 225 -13.26 -2.44 -4.38
CA GLY A 225 -12.60 -2.56 -3.06
C GLY A 225 -13.00 -1.41 -2.12
N PRO A 226 -12.35 -1.26 -0.96
CA PRO A 226 -12.70 -0.21 0.00
C PRO A 226 -12.56 1.21 -0.57
N PRO A 227 -13.33 2.19 -0.05
CA PRO A 227 -13.16 3.59 -0.42
C PRO A 227 -11.79 4.13 0.02
N GLY A 228 -11.27 5.13 -0.68
CA GLY A 228 -10.00 5.78 -0.33
C GLY A 228 -8.73 4.99 -0.65
N THR A 229 -8.85 3.86 -1.35
CA THR A 229 -7.73 3.04 -1.85
C THR A 229 -7.10 3.55 -3.16
N GLY A 230 -7.65 4.61 -3.77
CA GLY A 230 -7.06 5.24 -4.95
C GLY A 230 -7.55 4.71 -6.31
N LYS A 231 -8.77 4.14 -6.40
CA LYS A 231 -9.36 3.66 -7.68
C LYS A 231 -9.35 4.75 -8.76
N THR A 232 -9.82 5.95 -8.42
CA THR A 232 -9.84 7.13 -9.29
C THR A 232 -8.43 7.60 -9.65
N LEU A 233 -7.47 7.47 -8.73
CA LEU A 233 -6.07 7.84 -8.97
C LEU A 233 -5.41 6.90 -9.99
N ILE A 234 -5.65 5.59 -9.91
CA ILE A 234 -5.14 4.61 -10.88
C ILE A 234 -5.62 4.97 -12.30
N ALA A 235 -6.92 5.17 -12.49
CA ALA A 235 -7.47 5.48 -13.80
C ALA A 235 -6.91 6.79 -14.37
N ARG A 236 -6.77 7.82 -13.52
CA ARG A 236 -6.18 9.11 -13.91
C ARG A 236 -4.70 9.00 -14.28
N ALA A 237 -3.92 8.23 -13.53
CA ALA A 237 -2.50 8.05 -13.81
C ALA A 237 -2.27 7.28 -15.11
N VAL A 238 -3.04 6.22 -15.36
CA VAL A 238 -2.93 5.44 -16.60
C VAL A 238 -3.26 6.30 -17.82
N ALA A 239 -4.30 7.13 -17.73
CA ALA A 239 -4.66 8.04 -18.82
C ALA A 239 -3.61 9.14 -19.03
N GLY A 240 -3.10 9.73 -17.95
CA GLY A 240 -2.06 10.76 -17.98
C GLY A 240 -0.77 10.28 -18.63
N GLU A 241 -0.30 9.08 -18.26
CA GLU A 241 0.96 8.53 -18.77
C GLU A 241 0.83 7.99 -20.19
N SER A 242 -0.33 7.42 -20.54
CA SER A 242 -0.58 6.90 -21.89
C SER A 242 -0.86 8.01 -22.91
N GLY A 243 -1.06 9.26 -22.45
CA GLY A 243 -1.44 10.39 -23.31
C GLY A 243 -2.85 10.25 -23.92
N ILE A 244 -3.73 9.51 -23.25
CA ILE A 244 -5.10 9.21 -23.69
C ILE A 244 -6.06 10.23 -23.06
N HIS A 245 -7.11 10.63 -23.79
CA HIS A 245 -8.09 11.56 -23.24
C HIS A 245 -8.87 10.93 -22.08
N PHE A 246 -8.90 11.58 -20.92
CA PHE A 246 -9.59 11.08 -19.73
C PHE A 246 -10.92 11.82 -19.52
N ILE A 247 -12.02 11.08 -19.48
CA ILE A 247 -13.36 11.59 -19.16
C ILE A 247 -13.79 10.99 -17.84
N HIS A 248 -14.03 11.85 -16.84
CA HIS A 248 -14.47 11.45 -15.51
C HIS A 248 -15.96 11.75 -15.35
N VAL A 249 -16.73 10.76 -14.91
CA VAL A 249 -18.14 10.91 -14.54
C VAL A 249 -18.37 10.28 -13.18
N ASN A 250 -18.97 11.04 -12.27
CA ASN A 250 -19.40 10.48 -10.99
C ASN A 250 -20.85 9.99 -11.09
N GLY A 251 -21.15 8.81 -10.54
CA GLY A 251 -22.47 8.18 -10.60
C GLY A 251 -23.62 9.10 -10.18
N PRO A 252 -23.55 9.73 -8.99
CA PRO A 252 -24.57 10.66 -8.54
C PRO A 252 -24.75 11.89 -9.43
N GLU A 253 -23.74 12.34 -10.16
CA GLU A 253 -23.86 13.50 -11.04
C GLU A 253 -24.79 13.23 -12.24
N VAL A 254 -24.87 11.98 -12.67
CA VAL A 254 -25.73 11.57 -13.79
C VAL A 254 -27.18 11.43 -13.33
N MET A 255 -27.42 11.12 -12.06
CA MET A 255 -28.73 10.81 -11.51
C MET A 255 -29.55 12.07 -11.23
N HIS A 256 -30.43 12.42 -12.17
CA HIS A 256 -31.40 13.51 -12.02
C HIS A 256 -32.81 13.01 -11.69
N LYS A 257 -33.59 13.85 -10.99
CA LYS A 257 -34.99 13.56 -10.64
C LYS A 257 -35.94 13.67 -11.84
N PHE A 258 -35.53 14.34 -12.91
CA PHE A 258 -36.35 14.60 -14.08
C PHE A 258 -36.25 13.46 -15.10
N TYR A 259 -37.39 13.17 -15.73
CA TYR A 259 -37.55 12.02 -16.62
C TYR A 259 -36.66 12.14 -17.86
N GLY A 260 -35.78 11.15 -18.10
CA GLY A 260 -35.00 11.04 -19.34
C GLY A 260 -33.71 11.87 -19.41
N GLU A 261 -33.50 12.83 -18.49
CA GLU A 261 -32.28 13.64 -18.44
C GLU A 261 -31.04 12.78 -18.13
N SER A 262 -31.14 11.85 -17.18
CA SER A 262 -30.05 10.93 -16.84
C SER A 262 -29.63 10.05 -18.02
N GLU A 263 -30.60 9.60 -18.84
CA GLU A 263 -30.34 8.78 -20.04
C GLU A 263 -29.69 9.59 -21.16
N ALA A 264 -30.14 10.84 -21.37
CA ALA A 264 -29.57 11.77 -22.35
C ALA A 264 -28.13 12.12 -21.99
N ARG A 265 -27.87 12.45 -20.71
CA ARG A 265 -26.52 12.76 -20.22
C ARG A 265 -25.55 11.59 -20.39
N LEU A 266 -25.97 10.35 -20.10
CA LEU A 266 -25.13 9.17 -20.37
C LEU A 266 -24.80 9.04 -21.85
N ARG A 267 -25.78 9.27 -22.74
CA ARG A 267 -25.56 9.19 -24.19
C ARG A 267 -24.56 10.25 -24.66
N GLU A 268 -24.71 11.48 -24.19
CA GLU A 268 -23.79 12.59 -24.50
C GLU A 268 -22.35 12.28 -24.09
N VAL A 269 -22.16 11.72 -22.89
CA VAL A 269 -20.82 11.36 -22.42
C VAL A 269 -20.19 10.26 -23.28
N PHE A 270 -20.94 9.21 -23.61
CA PHE A 270 -20.41 8.14 -24.48
C PHE A 270 -20.10 8.64 -25.90
N ASP A 271 -20.90 9.57 -26.42
CA ASP A 271 -20.64 10.20 -27.72
C ASP A 271 -19.43 11.15 -27.68
N GLU A 272 -19.22 11.87 -26.58
CA GLU A 272 -18.01 12.66 -26.36
C GLU A 272 -16.76 11.77 -26.31
N ALA A 273 -16.82 10.66 -25.58
CA ALA A 273 -15.73 9.68 -25.51
C ALA A 273 -15.37 9.13 -26.90
N ARG A 274 -16.38 8.84 -27.73
CA ARG A 274 -16.18 8.38 -29.11
C ARG A 274 -15.54 9.45 -30.00
N ARG A 275 -15.93 10.71 -29.87
CA ARG A 275 -15.37 11.82 -30.66
C ARG A 275 -13.91 12.10 -30.31
N LYS A 276 -13.53 11.93 -29.05
CA LYS A 276 -12.18 12.18 -28.53
C LYS A 276 -11.30 10.92 -28.46
N ALA A 277 -11.64 9.88 -29.23
CA ALA A 277 -10.88 8.63 -29.25
C ALA A 277 -9.44 8.85 -29.78
N PRO A 278 -8.40 8.19 -29.20
CA PRO A 278 -8.48 7.24 -28.09
C PRO A 278 -8.80 7.91 -26.74
N SER A 279 -9.73 7.34 -25.98
CA SER A 279 -10.20 7.90 -24.71
C SER A 279 -10.52 6.82 -23.65
N ILE A 280 -10.41 7.22 -22.39
CA ILE A 280 -10.81 6.44 -21.21
C ILE A 280 -12.03 7.12 -20.61
N LEU A 281 -13.15 6.39 -20.52
CA LEU A 281 -14.35 6.81 -19.81
C LEU A 281 -14.34 6.17 -18.42
N PHE A 282 -14.14 6.98 -17.39
CA PHE A 282 -14.17 6.54 -16.01
C PHE A 282 -15.51 6.87 -15.35
N LEU A 283 -16.22 5.82 -14.92
CA LEU A 283 -17.49 5.90 -14.19
C LEU A 283 -17.22 5.59 -12.72
N ASP A 284 -17.17 6.61 -11.87
CA ASP A 284 -17.03 6.44 -10.42
C ASP A 284 -18.40 6.16 -9.76
N GLU A 285 -18.38 5.52 -8.59
CA GLU A 285 -19.58 5.15 -7.82
C GLU A 285 -20.64 4.45 -8.69
N LEU A 286 -20.21 3.45 -9.46
CA LEU A 286 -21.06 2.72 -10.40
C LEU A 286 -22.26 2.05 -9.71
N ASP A 287 -22.15 1.74 -8.43
CA ASP A 287 -23.23 1.23 -7.57
C ASP A 287 -24.40 2.20 -7.44
N ALA A 288 -24.18 3.50 -7.58
CA ALA A 288 -25.26 4.50 -7.63
C ALA A 288 -25.99 4.50 -9.00
N LEU A 289 -25.30 4.16 -10.08
CA LEU A 289 -25.86 4.14 -11.44
C LEU A 289 -26.56 2.83 -11.78
N ALA A 290 -25.98 1.72 -11.32
CA ALA A 290 -26.41 0.38 -11.73
C ALA A 290 -26.60 -0.60 -10.58
N PRO A 291 -27.48 -0.28 -9.61
CA PRO A 291 -27.88 -1.21 -8.56
C PRO A 291 -28.66 -2.41 -9.14
N LYS A 292 -28.73 -3.50 -8.37
CA LYS A 292 -29.55 -4.67 -8.70
C LYS A 292 -31.02 -4.31 -8.91
N ARG A 293 -31.55 -4.67 -10.08
CA ARG A 293 -32.97 -4.44 -10.45
C ARG A 293 -33.99 -5.02 -9.47
N SER A 294 -33.63 -6.08 -8.75
CA SER A 294 -34.51 -6.73 -7.78
C SER A 294 -34.66 -5.97 -6.46
N GLU A 295 -33.65 -5.18 -6.07
CA GLU A 295 -33.62 -4.44 -4.80
C GLU A 295 -34.18 -3.02 -4.96
N VAL A 296 -34.33 -2.55 -6.20
CA VAL A 296 -34.72 -1.19 -6.54
C VAL A 296 -36.22 -1.07 -6.80
N ILE A 297 -36.87 -0.16 -6.05
CA ILE A 297 -38.30 0.16 -6.20
C ILE A 297 -38.53 1.14 -7.37
N GLY A 298 -37.56 2.01 -7.69
CA GLY A 298 -37.70 3.06 -8.71
C GLY A 298 -37.50 2.60 -10.17
N ASP A 299 -38.40 3.04 -11.07
CA ASP A 299 -38.31 2.74 -12.52
C ASP A 299 -37.26 3.58 -13.27
N VAL A 300 -36.82 4.69 -12.71
CA VAL A 300 -35.78 5.55 -13.33
C VAL A 300 -34.43 4.84 -13.31
N GLU A 301 -34.02 4.30 -12.17
CA GLU A 301 -32.76 3.56 -12.01
C GLU A 301 -32.68 2.35 -12.94
N LYS A 302 -33.76 1.54 -13.02
CA LYS A 302 -33.83 0.38 -13.94
C LYS A 302 -33.62 0.76 -15.40
N ARG A 303 -34.12 1.92 -15.82
CA ARG A 303 -33.94 2.43 -17.19
C ARG A 303 -32.53 2.94 -17.43
N VAL A 304 -31.95 3.66 -16.47
CA VAL A 304 -30.55 4.10 -16.53
C VAL A 304 -29.61 2.89 -16.67
N VAL A 305 -29.83 1.83 -15.91
CA VAL A 305 -29.08 0.56 -16.07
C VAL A 305 -29.25 0.01 -17.48
N GLY A 306 -30.50 -0.08 -17.98
CA GLY A 306 -30.78 -0.54 -19.34
C GLY A 306 -30.07 0.27 -20.42
N GLN A 307 -30.05 1.59 -20.28
CA GLN A 307 -29.37 2.51 -21.20
C GLN A 307 -27.85 2.34 -21.15
N LEU A 308 -27.25 2.18 -19.96
CA LEU A 308 -25.82 1.93 -19.82
C LEU A 308 -25.42 0.61 -20.49
N LEU A 309 -26.20 -0.45 -20.30
CA LEU A 309 -25.97 -1.74 -20.97
C LEU A 309 -26.03 -1.60 -22.50
N ALA A 310 -27.04 -0.89 -23.01
CA ALA A 310 -27.19 -0.66 -24.44
C ALA A 310 -26.04 0.17 -25.03
N LEU A 311 -25.53 1.16 -24.28
CA LEU A 311 -24.38 1.96 -24.70
C LEU A 311 -23.10 1.12 -24.75
N MET A 312 -22.85 0.28 -23.75
CA MET A 312 -21.72 -0.65 -23.69
C MET A 312 -21.75 -1.68 -24.83
N ASP A 313 -22.90 -2.31 -25.07
CA ASP A 313 -23.08 -3.29 -26.15
C ASP A 313 -22.95 -2.62 -27.53
N GLY A 314 -23.47 -1.40 -27.66
CA GLY A 314 -23.40 -0.58 -28.87
C GLY A 314 -22.02 0.06 -29.12
N MET A 315 -21.04 -0.12 -28.22
CA MET A 315 -19.66 0.30 -28.48
C MET A 315 -18.99 -0.69 -29.43
N VAL A 316 -19.13 -0.44 -30.73
CA VAL A 316 -18.36 -1.10 -31.79
C VAL A 316 -17.16 -0.22 -32.18
N SER A 317 -16.48 0.35 -31.18
CA SER A 317 -15.19 1.00 -31.43
C SER A 317 -14.12 -0.08 -31.44
N ARG A 318 -13.15 -0.01 -32.35
CA ARG A 318 -12.04 -0.98 -32.49
C ARG A 318 -11.07 -0.93 -31.30
N GLY A 319 -11.57 -1.00 -30.06
CA GLY A 319 -10.80 -0.90 -28.83
C GLY A 319 -10.22 0.50 -28.54
N GLN A 320 -10.75 1.56 -29.16
CA GLN A 320 -10.22 2.93 -28.96
C GLN A 320 -10.88 3.68 -27.79
N VAL A 321 -12.04 3.20 -27.31
CA VAL A 321 -12.68 3.72 -26.10
C VAL A 321 -12.75 2.59 -25.09
N ILE A 322 -12.16 2.81 -23.92
CA ILE A 322 -12.13 1.85 -22.81
C ILE A 322 -12.95 2.42 -21.66
N VAL A 323 -13.88 1.63 -21.12
CA VAL A 323 -14.72 2.04 -19.99
C VAL A 323 -14.21 1.44 -18.70
N ILE A 324 -13.87 2.28 -17.73
CA ILE A 324 -13.44 1.85 -16.40
C ILE A 324 -14.55 2.21 -15.41
N GLY A 325 -15.16 1.21 -14.76
CA GLY A 325 -16.10 1.40 -13.69
C GLY A 325 -15.41 1.25 -12.33
N ALA A 326 -15.73 2.10 -11.36
CA ALA A 326 -15.29 1.94 -9.98
C ALA A 326 -16.48 1.72 -9.04
N THR A 327 -16.36 0.78 -8.11
CA THR A 327 -17.38 0.53 -7.08
C THR A 327 -16.74 0.12 -5.75
N ASN A 328 -17.41 0.43 -4.65
CA ASN A 328 -17.01 -0.09 -3.34
C ASN A 328 -17.65 -1.46 -3.04
N MET A 329 -18.81 -1.75 -3.64
CA MET A 329 -19.61 -2.94 -3.34
C MET A 329 -20.03 -3.66 -4.62
N PRO A 330 -19.19 -4.55 -5.18
CA PRO A 330 -19.50 -5.26 -6.42
C PRO A 330 -20.75 -6.17 -6.29
N SER A 331 -21.12 -6.55 -5.06
CA SER A 331 -22.33 -7.33 -4.80
C SER A 331 -23.63 -6.56 -5.03
N LEU A 332 -23.61 -5.22 -5.05
CA LEU A 332 -24.80 -4.38 -5.27
C LEU A 332 -25.05 -4.11 -6.76
N LEU A 333 -24.06 -4.35 -7.62
CA LEU A 333 -24.16 -4.11 -9.05
C LEU A 333 -25.07 -5.12 -9.76
N ASP A 334 -25.73 -4.65 -10.83
CA ASP A 334 -26.47 -5.52 -11.74
C ASP A 334 -25.53 -6.59 -12.35
N PRO A 335 -25.80 -7.90 -12.18
CA PRO A 335 -24.96 -8.97 -12.72
C PRO A 335 -24.79 -8.93 -14.24
N ALA A 336 -25.69 -8.27 -14.97
CA ALA A 336 -25.60 -8.13 -16.41
C ALA A 336 -24.40 -7.26 -16.81
N LEU A 337 -23.94 -6.33 -15.98
CA LEU A 337 -22.75 -5.51 -16.25
C LEU A 337 -21.45 -6.34 -16.24
N ARG A 338 -21.43 -7.42 -15.45
CA ARG A 338 -20.27 -8.32 -15.26
C ARG A 338 -20.18 -9.43 -16.30
N ARG A 339 -21.03 -9.41 -17.33
CA ARG A 339 -21.01 -10.40 -18.41
C ARG A 339 -19.95 -10.05 -19.45
N PRO A 340 -19.32 -11.05 -20.10
CA PRO A 340 -18.41 -10.82 -21.21
C PRO A 340 -19.03 -9.95 -22.31
N GLY A 341 -18.25 -9.02 -22.85
CA GLY A 341 -18.65 -7.95 -23.77
C GLY A 341 -18.93 -6.60 -23.10
N ARG A 342 -18.83 -6.50 -21.77
CA ARG A 342 -19.08 -5.28 -20.98
C ARG A 342 -17.92 -5.00 -20.03
N PHE A 343 -18.04 -5.31 -18.74
CA PHE A 343 -16.90 -5.35 -17.83
C PHE A 343 -16.30 -6.76 -17.87
N ASP A 344 -15.33 -6.94 -18.77
CA ASP A 344 -14.67 -8.22 -19.02
C ASP A 344 -13.65 -8.58 -17.94
N ARG A 345 -13.15 -7.57 -17.24
CA ARG A 345 -12.11 -7.70 -16.22
C ARG A 345 -12.53 -7.03 -14.94
N GLU A 346 -12.39 -7.76 -13.84
CA GLU A 346 -12.58 -7.24 -12.50
C GLU A 346 -11.22 -7.20 -11.80
N ILE A 347 -10.87 -6.04 -11.25
CA ILE A 347 -9.60 -5.84 -10.53
C ILE A 347 -9.92 -5.39 -9.12
N PHE A 348 -9.51 -6.20 -8.16
CA PHE A 348 -9.58 -5.85 -6.75
C PHE A 348 -8.45 -4.89 -6.38
N ILE A 349 -8.82 -3.78 -5.77
CA ILE A 349 -7.90 -2.80 -5.19
C ILE A 349 -7.86 -3.03 -3.67
N PRO A 350 -6.79 -3.68 -3.15
CA PRO A 350 -6.67 -3.99 -1.74
C PRO A 350 -6.33 -2.76 -0.91
N VAL A 351 -6.43 -2.91 0.41
CA VAL A 351 -5.85 -1.98 1.38
C VAL A 351 -4.32 -2.14 1.32
N PRO A 352 -3.53 -1.04 1.34
CA PRO A 352 -2.09 -1.12 1.24
C PRO A 352 -1.48 -1.88 2.42
N ASP A 353 -0.52 -2.75 2.11
CA ASP A 353 0.32 -3.43 3.09
C ASP A 353 1.36 -2.46 3.71
N ARG A 354 2.22 -2.95 4.61
CA ARG A 354 3.21 -2.09 5.27
C ARG A 354 4.15 -1.40 4.27
N ALA A 355 4.59 -2.11 3.23
CA ALA A 355 5.46 -1.57 2.20
C ALA A 355 4.73 -0.50 1.37
N GLY A 356 3.50 -0.78 0.93
CA GLY A 356 2.67 0.17 0.21
C GLY A 356 2.32 1.41 1.03
N ARG A 357 2.07 1.26 2.34
CA ARG A 357 1.88 2.41 3.24
C ARG A 357 3.13 3.27 3.34
N LEU A 358 4.32 2.66 3.40
CA LEU A 358 5.58 3.39 3.38
C LEU A 358 5.72 4.23 2.09
N GLU A 359 5.43 3.63 0.92
CA GLU A 359 5.44 4.35 -0.36
C GLU A 359 4.43 5.50 -0.36
N ILE A 360 3.21 5.28 0.14
CA ILE A 360 2.19 6.33 0.26
C ILE A 360 2.66 7.46 1.19
N PHE A 361 3.31 7.13 2.32
CA PHE A 361 3.91 8.14 3.21
C PHE A 361 5.01 8.92 2.49
N GLN A 362 5.89 8.27 1.73
CA GLN A 362 6.93 8.94 0.95
C GLN A 362 6.33 9.92 -0.07
N ILE A 363 5.24 9.55 -0.74
CA ILE A 363 4.53 10.41 -1.70
C ILE A 363 3.95 11.64 -1.00
N HIS A 364 3.18 11.46 0.07
CA HIS A 364 2.52 12.58 0.75
C HIS A 364 3.48 13.46 1.56
N THR A 365 4.60 12.91 2.01
CA THR A 365 5.63 13.68 2.72
C THR A 365 6.68 14.32 1.81
N ARG A 366 6.68 14.03 0.49
CA ARG A 366 7.62 14.60 -0.49
C ARG A 366 7.71 16.14 -0.45
N GLY A 367 6.58 16.81 -0.22
CA GLY A 367 6.48 18.27 -0.11
C GLY A 367 6.54 18.83 1.32
N MET A 368 6.71 17.97 2.33
CA MET A 368 6.69 18.35 3.74
C MET A 368 8.11 18.49 4.29
N ALA A 369 8.38 19.58 5.01
CA ALA A 369 9.62 19.73 5.75
C ALA A 369 9.58 18.84 7.00
N LEU A 370 10.13 17.64 6.90
CA LEU A 370 10.22 16.70 8.02
C LEU A 370 11.43 17.03 8.93
N ALA A 371 11.26 16.86 10.23
CA ALA A 371 12.36 16.85 11.17
C ALA A 371 13.08 15.49 11.14
N ALA A 372 14.34 15.47 11.62
CA ALA A 372 15.19 14.28 11.54
C ALA A 372 14.74 13.11 12.44
N ASP A 373 13.81 13.37 13.38
CA ASP A 373 13.19 12.38 14.26
C ASP A 373 12.06 11.59 13.59
N VAL A 374 11.59 12.01 12.41
CA VAL A 374 10.48 11.36 11.71
C VAL A 374 10.98 10.11 10.99
N ASP A 375 10.60 8.94 11.50
CA ASP A 375 10.80 7.66 10.83
C ASP A 375 9.51 7.14 10.18
N LEU A 376 9.49 7.18 8.85
CA LEU A 376 8.36 6.71 8.04
C LEU A 376 8.12 5.19 8.19
N ASN A 377 9.15 4.39 8.49
CA ASN A 377 8.98 2.95 8.72
C ASN A 377 8.18 2.68 9.99
N THR A 378 8.46 3.44 11.05
CA THR A 378 7.69 3.38 12.29
C THR A 378 6.24 3.80 12.06
N LEU A 379 6.00 4.87 11.30
CA LEU A 379 4.64 5.30 10.95
C LEU A 379 3.87 4.22 10.17
N ALA A 380 4.47 3.65 9.11
CA ALA A 380 3.85 2.59 8.32
C ALA A 380 3.49 1.33 9.15
N SER A 381 4.24 1.08 10.22
CA SER A 381 4.01 -0.03 11.17
C SER A 381 2.86 0.26 12.14
N MET A 382 2.67 1.52 12.54
CA MET A 382 1.62 1.93 13.48
C MET A 382 0.26 2.15 12.82
N THR A 383 0.21 2.39 11.50
CA THR A 383 -1.02 2.69 10.76
C THR A 383 -1.62 1.47 10.07
N HIS A 384 -1.83 0.38 10.80
CA HIS A 384 -2.50 -0.80 10.24
C HIS A 384 -3.96 -0.48 9.86
N GLY A 385 -4.39 -0.95 8.69
CA GLY A 385 -5.74 -0.70 8.17
C GLY A 385 -5.99 0.72 7.63
N TYR A 386 -4.98 1.59 7.59
CA TYR A 386 -5.09 2.90 6.93
C TYR A 386 -5.04 2.73 5.41
N VAL A 387 -5.94 3.41 4.69
CA VAL A 387 -5.88 3.52 3.23
C VAL A 387 -5.13 4.78 2.79
N GLY A 388 -4.88 4.93 1.50
CA GLY A 388 -4.20 6.11 0.95
C GLY A 388 -4.84 7.44 1.36
N ALA A 389 -6.17 7.51 1.36
CA ALA A 389 -6.91 8.69 1.82
C ALA A 389 -6.73 8.99 3.33
N ASP A 390 -6.61 7.96 4.16
CA ASP A 390 -6.38 8.12 5.61
C ASP A 390 -4.96 8.63 5.86
N ILE A 391 -3.96 8.06 5.16
CA ILE A 391 -2.56 8.50 5.27
C ILE A 391 -2.38 9.93 4.76
N ALA A 392 -3.04 10.28 3.65
CA ALA A 392 -3.07 11.66 3.15
C ALA A 392 -3.66 12.62 4.20
N SER A 393 -4.73 12.19 4.88
CA SER A 393 -5.35 12.97 5.95
C SER A 393 -4.47 13.06 7.19
N LEU A 394 -3.72 12.01 7.52
CA LEU A 394 -2.75 11.98 8.61
C LEU A 394 -1.59 12.94 8.37
N CYS A 395 -1.04 12.95 7.16
CA CYS A 395 0.00 13.91 6.78
C CYS A 395 -0.53 15.35 6.84
N ARG A 396 -1.79 15.56 6.40
CA ARG A 396 -2.44 16.87 6.45
C ARG A 396 -2.67 17.36 7.88
N GLU A 397 -3.16 16.51 8.78
CA GLU A 397 -3.38 16.89 10.18
C GLU A 397 -2.05 17.10 10.92
N ALA A 398 -1.02 16.28 10.66
CA ALA A 398 0.32 16.51 11.20
C ALA A 398 0.89 17.88 10.77
N GLY A 399 0.70 18.26 9.50
CA GLY A 399 1.04 19.60 9.00
C GLY A 399 0.22 20.72 9.66
N MET A 400 -1.07 20.48 9.92
CA MET A 400 -1.96 21.42 10.60
C MET A 400 -1.58 21.61 12.07
N LEU A 401 -1.17 20.54 12.78
CA LEU A 401 -0.68 20.62 14.16
C LEU A 401 0.62 21.42 14.23
N ALA A 402 1.54 21.20 13.30
CA ALA A 402 2.76 22.00 13.19
C ALA A 402 2.42 23.49 12.95
N LEU A 403 1.42 23.79 12.11
CA LEU A 403 0.93 25.15 11.87
C LEU A 403 0.26 25.76 13.12
N ARG A 404 -0.59 25.01 13.83
CA ARG A 404 -1.25 25.45 15.09
C ARG A 404 -0.23 25.80 16.16
N ARG A 405 0.90 25.09 16.23
CA ARG A 405 2.01 25.37 17.16
C ARG A 405 2.66 26.74 16.91
N ILE A 406 2.77 27.16 15.65
CA ILE A 406 3.40 28.44 15.27
C ILE A 406 2.41 29.57 15.05
N SER A 407 1.13 29.29 14.82
CA SER A 407 0.09 30.29 14.52
C SER A 407 0.01 31.45 15.53
N PRO A 408 0.10 31.22 16.86
CA PRO A 408 0.12 32.32 17.83
C PRO A 408 1.33 33.24 17.69
N LYS A 409 2.49 32.68 17.30
CA LYS A 409 3.73 33.44 17.06
C LYS A 409 3.65 34.19 15.74
N LEU A 410 3.11 33.58 14.69
CA LEU A 410 2.92 34.23 13.39
C LEU A 410 2.04 35.49 13.47
N ALA A 411 0.99 35.47 14.30
CA ALA A 411 0.09 36.60 14.47
C ALA A 411 0.75 37.83 15.11
N SER A 412 1.83 37.64 15.88
CA SER A 412 2.54 38.70 16.62
C SER A 412 3.81 39.20 15.94
N LEU A 413 4.31 38.52 14.91
CA LEU A 413 5.56 38.84 14.23
C LEU A 413 5.36 39.75 13.01
N ARG A 414 6.42 40.50 12.64
CA ARG A 414 6.48 41.28 11.39
C ARG A 414 6.61 40.35 10.17
N PRO A 415 6.25 40.77 8.95
CA PRO A 415 6.32 39.92 7.75
C PRO A 415 7.67 39.23 7.53
N GLU A 416 8.77 39.94 7.70
CA GLU A 416 10.14 39.40 7.55
C GLU A 416 10.44 38.27 8.56
N GLU A 417 10.09 38.47 9.83
CA GLU A 417 10.27 37.48 10.91
C GLU A 417 9.34 36.25 10.75
N ARG A 418 8.19 36.42 10.09
CA ARG A 418 7.29 35.30 9.78
C ARG A 418 7.93 34.34 8.78
N ASN A 419 8.61 34.86 7.77
CA ASN A 419 9.20 34.03 6.71
C ASN A 419 10.39 33.21 7.21
N GLU A 420 11.19 33.76 8.11
CA GLU A 420 12.25 33.02 8.79
C GLU A 420 11.66 31.86 9.62
N LEU A 421 10.60 32.14 10.40
CA LEU A 421 9.89 31.12 11.17
C LEU A 421 9.21 30.05 10.29
N ILE A 422 8.68 30.43 9.13
CA ILE A 422 8.08 29.50 8.14
C ILE A 422 9.17 28.63 7.51
N GLY A 423 10.35 29.20 7.20
CA GLY A 423 11.49 28.45 6.67
C GLY A 423 12.04 27.41 7.63
N ASP A 424 11.95 27.68 8.93
CA ASP A 424 12.37 26.77 10.01
C ASP A 424 11.28 25.79 10.45
N LEU A 425 10.05 25.92 9.92
CA LEU A 425 8.95 25.05 10.29
C LEU A 425 9.23 23.62 9.83
N ARG A 426 9.35 22.71 10.80
CA ARG A 426 9.45 21.28 10.57
C ARG A 426 8.34 20.52 11.27
N VAL A 427 7.82 19.51 10.59
CA VAL A 427 6.86 18.54 11.13
C VAL A 427 7.65 17.48 11.88
N THR A 428 7.29 17.25 13.14
CA THR A 428 7.99 16.34 14.06
C THR A 428 7.25 15.02 14.21
N MET A 429 7.92 13.99 14.74
CA MET A 429 7.28 12.68 14.97
C MET A 429 6.11 12.79 15.96
N ARG A 430 6.19 13.73 16.91
CA ARG A 430 5.10 14.03 17.84
C ARG A 430 3.82 14.48 17.13
N ASP A 431 3.95 15.32 16.08
CA ASP A 431 2.81 15.84 15.33
C ASP A 431 2.08 14.68 14.61
N PHE A 432 2.80 13.69 14.09
CA PHE A 432 2.20 12.48 13.50
C PHE A 432 1.51 11.58 14.55
N VAL A 433 2.14 11.37 15.71
CA VAL A 433 1.56 10.55 16.79
C VAL A 433 0.30 11.19 17.36
N GLU A 434 0.25 12.52 17.43
CA GLU A 434 -0.93 13.26 17.88
C GLU A 434 -2.03 13.22 16.80
N ALA A 435 -1.70 13.42 15.53
CA ALA A 435 -2.63 13.28 14.41
C ALA A 435 -3.26 11.88 14.31
N ALA A 436 -2.49 10.82 14.62
CA ALA A 436 -2.96 9.44 14.60
C ALA A 436 -4.02 9.13 15.67
N ARG A 437 -4.19 10.00 16.69
CA ARG A 437 -5.24 9.85 17.70
C ARG A 437 -6.60 10.30 17.19
N ASP A 438 -6.61 11.27 16.29
CA ASP A 438 -7.84 11.88 15.78
C ASP A 438 -8.35 11.18 14.51
N ILE A 439 -7.44 10.58 13.73
CA ILE A 439 -7.78 9.91 12.48
C ILE A 439 -8.08 8.44 12.74
N GLN A 440 -9.31 8.03 12.44
CA GLN A 440 -9.71 6.64 12.47
C GLN A 440 -9.41 5.98 11.11
N PRO A 441 -8.95 4.71 11.09
CA PRO A 441 -8.72 4.01 9.83
C PRO A 441 -10.06 3.69 9.16
N SER A 442 -10.19 4.04 7.89
CA SER A 442 -11.39 3.79 7.09
C SER A 442 -11.62 2.30 6.85
N ALA A 443 -10.54 1.51 6.73
CA ALA A 443 -10.64 0.10 6.37
C ALA A 443 -10.67 -0.87 7.57
N THR A 444 -10.58 -0.42 8.83
CA THR A 444 -10.56 -1.28 10.06
C THR A 444 -11.67 -2.34 10.13
N ARG A 445 -12.74 -2.17 9.34
CA ARG A 445 -13.97 -2.96 9.36
C ARG A 445 -13.97 -4.15 8.38
N GLU A 446 -12.98 -4.24 7.48
CA GLU A 446 -12.93 -5.25 6.42
C GLU A 446 -11.90 -6.36 6.71
N PHE A 447 -12.21 -7.59 6.32
CA PHE A 447 -11.30 -8.73 6.48
C PHE A 447 -10.08 -8.54 5.56
N PHE A 448 -8.90 -8.38 6.17
CA PHE A 448 -7.66 -8.08 5.46
C PHE A 448 -6.94 -9.35 5.01
N THR A 449 -6.30 -9.24 3.84
CA THR A 449 -5.26 -10.15 3.37
C THR A 449 -3.93 -9.46 3.62
N GLU A 450 -3.12 -9.98 4.53
CA GLU A 450 -1.75 -9.49 4.72
C GLU A 450 -0.82 -10.70 4.75
N LEU A 451 0.39 -10.57 4.20
CA LEU A 451 1.46 -11.54 4.48
C LEU A 451 1.94 -11.29 5.92
N PRO A 452 1.85 -12.26 6.84
CA PRO A 452 2.28 -12.05 8.21
C PRO A 452 3.80 -11.80 8.28
N ASP A 453 4.23 -10.90 9.18
CA ASP A 453 5.66 -10.62 9.38
C ASP A 453 6.40 -11.72 10.18
N VAL A 454 5.67 -12.67 10.77
CA VAL A 454 6.18 -13.71 11.66
C VAL A 454 6.89 -14.80 10.86
N LYS A 455 8.13 -15.14 11.20
CA LYS A 455 8.88 -16.26 10.62
C LYS A 455 8.86 -17.50 11.51
N TRP A 456 9.28 -18.65 11.00
CA TRP A 456 9.50 -19.86 11.82
C TRP A 456 10.46 -19.64 12.98
N GLU A 457 11.47 -18.79 12.78
CA GLU A 457 12.44 -18.42 13.83
C GLU A 457 11.82 -17.63 14.99
N ASP A 458 10.68 -16.97 14.75
CA ASP A 458 9.97 -16.21 15.77
C ASP A 458 9.03 -17.10 16.62
N VAL A 459 8.97 -18.40 16.31
CA VAL A 459 8.23 -19.40 17.08
C VAL A 459 9.22 -20.37 17.72
N GLY A 460 9.40 -20.26 19.04
CA GLY A 460 10.27 -21.18 19.78
C GLY A 460 9.63 -22.56 19.96
N GLY A 461 10.40 -23.63 19.72
CA GLY A 461 9.97 -25.01 19.91
C GLY A 461 9.00 -25.55 18.85
N LEU A 462 8.28 -26.63 19.19
CA LEU A 462 7.27 -27.30 18.34
C LEU A 462 7.80 -27.86 17.02
N ASP A 463 9.07 -28.30 16.99
CA ASP A 463 9.75 -28.68 15.75
C ASP A 463 9.03 -29.81 14.99
N HIS A 464 8.52 -30.81 15.73
CA HIS A 464 7.73 -31.90 15.14
C HIS A 464 6.44 -31.41 14.44
N ILE A 465 5.77 -30.39 14.99
CA ILE A 465 4.57 -29.80 14.37
C ILE A 465 4.97 -28.95 13.16
N LYS A 466 6.07 -28.20 13.25
CA LYS A 466 6.58 -27.40 12.12
C LYS A 466 6.93 -28.29 10.93
N GLU A 467 7.60 -29.41 11.17
CA GLU A 467 7.91 -30.42 10.15
C GLU A 467 6.60 -30.96 9.53
N MET A 468 5.67 -31.43 10.35
CA MET A 468 4.37 -31.95 9.89
C MET A 468 3.60 -30.94 9.03
N LEU A 469 3.52 -29.67 9.43
CA LEU A 469 2.84 -28.63 8.66
C LEU A 469 3.60 -28.29 7.36
N THR A 470 4.93 -28.39 7.38
CA THR A 470 5.74 -28.20 6.16
C THR A 470 5.42 -29.29 5.14
N GLU A 471 5.35 -30.54 5.58
CA GLU A 471 5.03 -31.68 4.71
C GLU A 471 3.61 -31.60 4.15
N LEU A 472 2.62 -31.27 4.99
CA LEU A 472 1.21 -31.34 4.62
C LEU A 472 0.67 -30.09 3.93
N ILE A 473 1.33 -28.93 4.10
CA ILE A 473 0.85 -27.64 3.58
C ILE A 473 1.88 -26.98 2.66
N SER A 474 3.17 -26.95 3.04
CA SER A 474 4.20 -26.30 2.23
C SER A 474 4.55 -27.11 0.98
N TRP A 475 4.71 -28.43 1.10
CA TRP A 475 5.09 -29.28 -0.03
C TRP A 475 4.04 -29.36 -1.16
N PRO A 476 2.72 -29.49 -0.90
CA PRO A 476 1.72 -29.45 -1.95
C PRO A 476 1.76 -28.17 -2.79
N ILE A 477 2.06 -27.04 -2.15
CA ILE A 477 2.15 -25.72 -2.81
C ILE A 477 3.47 -25.62 -3.61
N LYS A 478 4.59 -26.09 -3.05
CA LYS A 478 5.91 -26.04 -3.68
C LYS A 478 6.08 -27.06 -4.83
N TYR A 479 5.45 -28.23 -4.74
CA TYR A 479 5.63 -29.37 -5.65
C TYR A 479 4.32 -29.97 -6.18
N PRO A 480 3.44 -29.17 -6.83
CA PRO A 480 2.09 -29.63 -7.22
C PRO A 480 2.11 -30.80 -8.21
N GLU A 481 3.08 -30.87 -9.12
CA GLU A 481 3.20 -31.94 -10.12
C GLU A 481 3.43 -33.32 -9.48
N GLN A 482 4.23 -33.38 -8.42
CA GLN A 482 4.54 -34.62 -7.72
C GLN A 482 3.30 -35.15 -7.00
N PHE A 483 2.56 -34.29 -6.31
CA PHE A 483 1.31 -34.67 -5.65
C PHE A 483 0.24 -35.16 -6.64
N MET A 484 0.14 -34.55 -7.82
CA MET A 484 -0.75 -35.01 -8.89
C MET A 484 -0.39 -36.42 -9.40
N GLN A 485 0.91 -36.74 -9.53
CA GLN A 485 1.37 -38.07 -9.96
C GLN A 485 1.02 -39.17 -8.95
N PHE A 486 1.12 -38.89 -7.66
CA PHE A 486 0.77 -39.84 -6.60
C PHE A 486 -0.73 -39.87 -6.28
N GLY A 487 -1.55 -38.99 -6.87
CA GLY A 487 -2.99 -38.91 -6.61
C GLY A 487 -3.32 -38.49 -5.17
N ILE A 488 -2.41 -37.78 -4.51
CA ILE A 488 -2.58 -37.35 -3.11
C ILE A 488 -3.41 -36.07 -3.08
N THR A 489 -4.48 -36.08 -2.29
CA THR A 489 -5.30 -34.89 -2.05
C THR A 489 -4.67 -34.01 -0.97
N SER A 490 -4.60 -32.70 -1.20
CA SER A 490 -4.14 -31.74 -0.20
C SER A 490 -5.10 -31.66 0.98
N VAL A 491 -4.55 -31.36 2.16
CA VAL A 491 -5.34 -31.12 3.38
C VAL A 491 -6.05 -29.78 3.24
N ARG A 492 -7.38 -29.75 3.41
CA ARG A 492 -8.16 -28.51 3.25
C ARG A 492 -8.46 -27.81 4.56
N GLY A 493 -8.71 -28.57 5.63
CA GLY A 493 -8.94 -28.03 6.95
C GLY A 493 -7.96 -28.59 7.96
N VAL A 494 -7.36 -27.68 8.74
CA VAL A 494 -6.48 -28.00 9.85
C VAL A 494 -7.04 -27.38 11.13
N LEU A 495 -7.19 -28.18 12.18
CA LEU A 495 -7.68 -27.72 13.48
C LEU A 495 -6.55 -27.76 14.52
N PHE A 496 -6.18 -26.60 15.05
CA PHE A 496 -5.18 -26.45 16.11
C PHE A 496 -5.84 -26.51 17.49
N THR A 497 -5.59 -27.58 18.24
CA THR A 497 -6.15 -27.86 19.58
C THR A 497 -5.05 -27.83 20.66
N GLY A 498 -5.41 -27.71 21.95
CA GLY A 498 -4.44 -27.52 23.06
C GLY A 498 -4.67 -26.25 23.91
N PRO A 499 -3.92 -26.03 24.99
CA PRO A 499 -4.18 -24.97 25.96
C PRO A 499 -3.88 -23.56 25.42
N SER A 500 -4.53 -22.55 26.02
CA SER A 500 -4.34 -21.15 25.65
C SER A 500 -2.90 -20.69 25.91
N GLY A 501 -2.35 -19.88 25.00
CA GLY A 501 -0.99 -19.34 25.13
C GLY A 501 0.14 -20.23 24.63
N THR A 502 -0.17 -21.34 23.96
CA THR A 502 0.82 -22.24 23.30
C THR A 502 1.28 -21.78 21.91
N GLY A 503 0.77 -20.65 21.42
CA GLY A 503 1.23 -20.05 20.16
C GLY A 503 0.52 -20.53 18.89
N LYS A 504 -0.66 -21.15 18.98
CA LYS A 504 -1.47 -21.61 17.83
C LYS A 504 -1.63 -20.55 16.74
N THR A 505 -2.07 -19.35 17.13
CA THR A 505 -2.25 -18.21 16.21
C THR A 505 -0.92 -17.70 15.66
N LEU A 506 0.17 -17.79 16.43
CA LEU A 506 1.51 -17.40 15.97
C LEU A 506 2.05 -18.40 14.93
N LEU A 507 1.84 -19.69 15.15
CA LEU A 507 2.24 -20.75 14.21
C LEU A 507 1.47 -20.65 12.89
N ALA A 508 0.17 -20.36 12.94
CA ALA A 508 -0.65 -20.14 11.73
C ALA A 508 -0.11 -18.97 10.89
N LYS A 509 0.33 -17.89 11.54
CA LYS A 509 0.97 -16.74 10.88
C LYS A 509 2.33 -17.10 10.27
N ALA A 510 3.16 -17.83 11.01
CA ALA A 510 4.47 -18.28 10.53
C ALA A 510 4.36 -19.20 9.31
N LEU A 511 3.39 -20.12 9.33
CA LEU A 511 3.09 -21.03 8.22
C LEU A 511 2.72 -20.27 6.94
N ALA A 512 1.89 -19.24 7.05
CA ALA A 512 1.49 -18.45 5.89
C ALA A 512 2.66 -17.63 5.31
N ARG A 513 3.56 -17.15 6.17
CA ARG A 513 4.77 -16.45 5.73
C ARG A 513 5.73 -17.38 5.00
N GLU A 514 5.94 -18.60 5.49
CA GLU A 514 6.82 -19.59 4.85
C GLU A 514 6.31 -20.02 3.48
N THR A 515 5.01 -20.22 3.36
CA THR A 515 4.38 -20.65 2.11
C THR A 515 4.27 -19.51 1.10
N GLY A 516 4.39 -18.26 1.54
CA GLY A 516 4.28 -17.08 0.68
C GLY A 516 2.86 -16.84 0.15
N VAL A 517 1.85 -17.46 0.78
CA VAL A 517 0.45 -17.35 0.39
C VAL A 517 -0.28 -16.27 1.18
N ASN A 518 -1.39 -15.78 0.65
CA ASN A 518 -2.19 -14.76 1.33
C ASN A 518 -2.74 -15.30 2.66
N PHE A 519 -2.68 -14.51 3.74
CA PHE A 519 -3.23 -14.90 5.04
C PHE A 519 -4.42 -14.03 5.41
N ILE A 520 -5.54 -14.67 5.74
CA ILE A 520 -6.75 -14.01 6.24
C ILE A 520 -6.98 -14.52 7.66
N SER A 521 -6.98 -13.62 8.64
CA SER A 521 -7.24 -13.96 10.05
C SER A 521 -8.54 -13.33 10.52
N VAL A 522 -9.41 -14.13 11.13
CA VAL A 522 -10.67 -13.67 11.73
C VAL A 522 -10.79 -14.19 13.15
N LEU A 523 -11.14 -13.31 14.09
CA LEU A 523 -11.49 -13.71 15.45
C LEU A 523 -12.94 -14.21 15.45
N GLY A 524 -13.20 -15.41 15.96
CA GLY A 524 -14.52 -16.03 16.01
C GLY A 524 -15.61 -15.13 16.59
N PRO A 525 -15.38 -14.46 17.75
CA PRO A 525 -16.34 -13.52 18.34
C PRO A 525 -16.71 -12.33 17.43
N SER A 526 -15.79 -11.90 16.56
CA SER A 526 -16.03 -10.76 15.66
C SER A 526 -17.09 -11.04 14.59
N LEU A 527 -17.42 -12.31 14.35
CA LEU A 527 -18.46 -12.72 13.42
C LEU A 527 -19.87 -12.67 14.04
N PHE A 528 -19.99 -12.66 15.37
CA PHE A 528 -21.26 -12.44 16.09
C PHE A 528 -21.63 -10.97 16.24
N SER A 529 -20.65 -10.10 16.46
CA SER A 529 -20.90 -8.67 16.72
C SER A 529 -21.25 -7.87 15.45
N LYS A 530 -21.12 -8.46 14.26
CA LYS A 530 -21.36 -7.81 12.96
C LYS A 530 -22.83 -7.64 12.58
N TRP A 531 -23.77 -7.78 13.53
CA TRP A 531 -25.22 -7.45 13.51
C TRP A 531 -26.12 -8.68 13.73
N PHE A 532 -27.16 -8.51 14.57
CA PHE A 532 -28.24 -9.48 14.73
C PHE A 532 -28.95 -9.71 13.39
N GLY A 533 -28.58 -10.78 12.67
CA GLY A 533 -29.23 -11.22 11.42
C GLY A 533 -28.34 -11.33 10.18
N GLU A 534 -27.09 -10.82 10.18
CA GLU A 534 -26.22 -10.77 8.98
C GLU A 534 -24.94 -11.63 9.07
N SER A 535 -24.73 -12.37 10.16
CA SER A 535 -23.52 -13.20 10.37
C SER A 535 -23.28 -14.24 9.25
N GLU A 536 -24.34 -14.77 8.63
CA GLU A 536 -24.22 -15.71 7.50
C GLU A 536 -23.65 -15.03 6.24
N ARG A 537 -24.08 -13.80 5.95
CA ARG A 537 -23.60 -13.04 4.79
C ARG A 537 -22.13 -12.68 4.95
N ALA A 538 -21.74 -12.23 6.15
CA ALA A 538 -20.34 -11.94 6.46
C ALA A 538 -19.44 -13.17 6.31
N LEU A 539 -19.93 -14.35 6.69
CA LEU A 539 -19.20 -15.61 6.53
C LEU A 539 -19.07 -15.99 5.05
N ARG A 540 -20.14 -15.84 4.25
CA ARG A 540 -20.07 -16.06 2.80
C ARG A 540 -19.10 -15.10 2.10
N GLU A 541 -19.12 -13.83 2.48
CA GLU A 541 -18.18 -12.82 1.95
C GLU A 541 -16.73 -13.14 2.35
N LEU A 542 -16.49 -13.65 3.57
CA LEU A 542 -15.17 -14.09 4.02
C LEU A 542 -14.62 -15.23 3.14
N PHE A 543 -15.41 -16.29 2.92
CA PHE A 543 -14.99 -17.40 2.06
C PHE A 543 -14.87 -16.98 0.59
N GLN A 544 -15.74 -16.09 0.09
CA GLN A 544 -15.57 -15.53 -1.26
C GLN A 544 -14.27 -14.74 -1.40
N ARG A 545 -13.89 -13.95 -0.39
CA ARG A 545 -12.60 -13.23 -0.38
C ARG A 545 -11.42 -14.20 -0.35
N ALA A 546 -11.49 -15.24 0.47
CA ALA A 546 -10.47 -16.29 0.49
C ALA A 546 -10.32 -16.95 -0.89
N LYS A 547 -11.45 -17.26 -1.56
CA LYS A 547 -11.46 -17.81 -2.93
C LYS A 547 -10.87 -16.83 -3.95
N GLN A 548 -11.14 -15.53 -3.83
CA GLN A 548 -10.55 -14.50 -4.71
C GLN A 548 -9.04 -14.28 -4.46
N ALA A 549 -8.60 -14.44 -3.21
CA ALA A 549 -7.21 -14.29 -2.79
C ALA A 549 -6.39 -15.58 -2.94
N SER A 550 -6.91 -16.58 -3.65
CA SER A 550 -6.27 -17.87 -3.87
C SER A 550 -4.92 -17.73 -4.61
N PRO A 551 -3.84 -18.42 -4.19
CA PRO A 551 -3.75 -19.34 -3.04
C PRO A 551 -3.75 -18.61 -1.69
N CYS A 552 -4.53 -19.09 -0.72
CA CYS A 552 -4.62 -18.46 0.61
C CYS A 552 -4.82 -19.43 1.79
N ILE A 553 -4.40 -18.97 2.97
CA ILE A 553 -4.69 -19.59 4.27
C ILE A 553 -5.71 -18.72 5.01
N LEU A 554 -6.88 -19.30 5.28
CA LEU A 554 -7.96 -18.70 6.07
C LEU A 554 -7.90 -19.20 7.51
N CYS A 555 -7.42 -18.37 8.43
CA CYS A 555 -7.36 -18.66 9.86
C CYS A 555 -8.60 -18.13 10.59
N ILE A 556 -9.37 -19.02 11.21
CA ILE A 556 -10.49 -18.69 12.11
C ILE A 556 -10.01 -18.94 13.54
N ASP A 557 -9.65 -17.87 14.24
CA ASP A 557 -9.20 -17.93 15.63
C ASP A 557 -10.39 -18.06 16.58
N GLU A 558 -10.27 -18.81 17.67
CA GLU A 558 -11.37 -19.08 18.62
C GLU A 558 -12.63 -19.61 17.90
N ILE A 559 -12.44 -20.62 17.03
CA ILE A 559 -13.55 -21.21 16.27
C ILE A 559 -14.61 -21.83 17.19
N ASP A 560 -14.25 -22.22 18.42
CA ASP A 560 -15.16 -22.71 19.45
C ASP A 560 -16.24 -21.68 19.85
N ALA A 561 -15.98 -20.38 19.68
CA ALA A 561 -17.01 -19.35 19.85
C ALA A 561 -18.13 -19.49 18.81
N LEU A 562 -17.80 -19.91 17.58
CA LEU A 562 -18.73 -20.06 16.46
C LEU A 562 -19.32 -21.47 16.36
N ALA A 563 -18.52 -22.48 16.73
CA ALA A 563 -18.75 -23.90 16.49
C ALA A 563 -19.23 -24.67 17.74
N GLY A 564 -19.84 -23.97 18.70
CA GLY A 564 -20.37 -24.58 19.92
C GLY A 564 -21.39 -25.71 19.65
N MET A 565 -21.45 -26.69 20.56
CA MET A 565 -22.37 -27.83 20.45
C MET A 565 -23.83 -27.41 20.19
N ARG A 566 -24.45 -28.05 19.18
CA ARG A 566 -25.88 -27.91 18.88
C ARG A 566 -26.70 -28.38 20.09
N GLY A 567 -27.51 -27.49 20.66
CA GLY A 567 -28.34 -27.79 21.84
C GLY A 567 -28.38 -26.70 22.92
N GLY A 568 -27.52 -25.68 22.87
CA GLY A 568 -27.64 -24.48 23.69
C GLY A 568 -28.70 -23.52 23.15
N GLN A 569 -29.52 -22.91 24.01
CA GLN A 569 -30.61 -22.00 23.62
C GLN A 569 -30.12 -20.84 22.72
N GLY A 570 -30.31 -20.96 21.39
CA GLY A 570 -30.04 -19.89 20.44
C GLY A 570 -30.09 -20.35 18.98
N SER A 571 -31.22 -20.13 18.30
CA SER A 571 -31.47 -20.48 16.89
C SER A 571 -30.54 -19.81 15.87
N VAL A 572 -29.74 -18.83 16.29
CA VAL A 572 -28.80 -18.08 15.44
C VAL A 572 -27.46 -18.78 15.31
N SER A 573 -26.95 -19.41 16.38
CA SER A 573 -25.64 -20.11 16.35
C SER A 573 -25.68 -21.35 15.45
N GLU A 574 -26.80 -22.09 15.46
CA GLU A 574 -26.98 -23.28 14.61
C GLU A 574 -26.95 -22.96 13.11
N ARG A 575 -27.46 -21.79 12.71
CA ARG A 575 -27.43 -21.35 11.31
C ARG A 575 -26.02 -20.97 10.86
N ILE A 576 -25.26 -20.30 11.72
CA ILE A 576 -23.85 -19.97 11.46
C ILE A 576 -23.01 -21.24 11.31
N VAL A 577 -23.20 -22.23 12.21
CA VAL A 577 -22.55 -23.55 12.10
C VAL A 577 -22.90 -24.22 10.78
N SER A 578 -24.18 -24.23 10.41
CA SER A 578 -24.64 -24.83 9.16
C SER A 578 -24.04 -24.13 7.93
N GLN A 579 -23.99 -22.80 7.91
CA GLN A 579 -23.36 -22.04 6.83
C GLN A 579 -21.85 -22.30 6.76
N LEU A 580 -21.15 -22.36 7.89
CA LEU A 580 -19.71 -22.65 7.91
C LEU A 580 -19.41 -24.05 7.36
N LEU A 581 -20.22 -25.05 7.72
CA LEU A 581 -20.11 -26.40 7.14
C LEU A 581 -20.37 -26.38 5.63
N MET A 582 -21.40 -25.66 5.16
CA MET A 582 -21.67 -25.52 3.72
C MET A 582 -20.51 -24.85 2.98
N GLU A 583 -19.86 -23.85 3.56
CA GLU A 583 -18.69 -23.21 2.94
C GLU A 583 -17.47 -24.14 2.93
N LEU A 584 -17.23 -24.91 3.99
CA LEU A 584 -16.16 -25.92 4.04
C LEU A 584 -16.38 -27.02 3.00
N ASP A 585 -17.60 -27.56 2.91
CA ASP A 585 -17.95 -28.56 1.90
C ASP A 585 -17.87 -27.96 0.48
N GLY A 586 -18.26 -26.69 0.32
CA GLY A 586 -18.14 -25.93 -0.93
C GLY A 586 -16.72 -25.51 -1.29
N LEU A 587 -15.72 -25.85 -0.47
CA LEU A 587 -14.30 -25.74 -0.84
C LEU A 587 -13.81 -27.00 -1.55
N GLU A 588 -14.58 -28.10 -1.63
CA GLU A 588 -14.19 -29.35 -2.32
C GLU A 588 -13.78 -29.14 -3.79
N ASP A 589 -14.31 -28.12 -4.46
CA ASP A 589 -13.95 -27.81 -5.85
C ASP A 589 -12.71 -26.92 -6.01
N LEU A 590 -12.21 -26.32 -4.92
CA LEU A 590 -11.12 -25.32 -4.92
C LEU A 590 -9.90 -25.86 -4.16
N LYS A 591 -8.83 -26.18 -4.89
CA LYS A 591 -7.65 -26.89 -4.35
C LYS A 591 -6.65 -25.99 -3.59
N ASP A 592 -6.84 -24.68 -3.65
CA ASP A 592 -5.81 -23.69 -3.31
C ASP A 592 -6.15 -22.83 -2.08
N VAL A 593 -7.24 -23.14 -1.37
CA VAL A 593 -7.66 -22.46 -0.12
C VAL A 593 -7.59 -23.45 1.03
N ILE A 594 -6.79 -23.11 2.05
CA ILE A 594 -6.61 -23.93 3.26
C ILE A 594 -7.24 -23.21 4.46
N VAL A 595 -8.10 -23.89 5.20
CA VAL A 595 -8.76 -23.34 6.39
C VAL A 595 -8.05 -23.84 7.65
N VAL A 596 -7.60 -22.93 8.49
CA VAL A 596 -6.99 -23.23 9.79
C VAL A 596 -7.93 -22.75 10.90
N GLY A 597 -8.49 -23.66 11.68
CA GLY A 597 -9.25 -23.32 12.87
C GLY A 597 -8.37 -23.43 14.10
N THR A 598 -8.38 -22.46 15.01
CA THR A 598 -7.75 -22.62 16.33
C THR A 598 -8.82 -22.71 17.41
N THR A 599 -8.59 -23.59 18.38
CA THR A 599 -9.45 -23.74 19.56
C THR A 599 -8.61 -24.04 20.79
N ASN A 600 -9.07 -23.55 21.93
CA ASN A 600 -8.52 -23.94 23.23
C ASN A 600 -9.25 -25.15 23.83
N ARG A 601 -10.42 -25.49 23.26
CA ARG A 601 -11.37 -26.46 23.80
C ARG A 601 -11.96 -27.29 22.66
N GLN A 602 -11.32 -28.43 22.39
CA GLN A 602 -11.82 -29.37 21.39
C GLN A 602 -13.16 -29.99 21.80
N ASP A 603 -13.43 -30.10 23.10
CA ASP A 603 -14.68 -30.61 23.67
C ASP A 603 -15.92 -29.77 23.33
N LEU A 604 -15.75 -28.49 22.98
CA LEU A 604 -16.87 -27.61 22.66
C LEU A 604 -17.28 -27.62 21.18
N ILE A 605 -16.45 -28.19 20.30
CA ILE A 605 -16.66 -28.16 18.86
C ILE A 605 -17.67 -29.23 18.45
N ASP A 606 -18.62 -28.85 17.59
CA ASP A 606 -19.54 -29.81 16.96
C ASP A 606 -18.77 -30.91 16.19
N PRO A 607 -18.98 -32.21 16.52
CA PRO A 607 -18.33 -33.33 15.82
C PRO A 607 -18.52 -33.35 14.30
N ALA A 608 -19.51 -32.63 13.77
CA ALA A 608 -19.68 -32.43 12.34
C ALA A 608 -18.44 -31.80 11.67
N PHE A 609 -17.69 -30.96 12.37
CA PHE A 609 -16.47 -30.33 11.86
C PHE A 609 -15.30 -31.31 11.70
N LEU A 610 -15.29 -32.40 12.47
CA LEU A 610 -14.22 -33.40 12.51
C LEU A 610 -14.42 -34.53 11.47
N ARG A 611 -15.43 -34.40 10.61
CA ARG A 611 -15.69 -35.39 9.56
C ARG A 611 -14.73 -35.18 8.38
N PRO A 612 -14.33 -36.25 7.68
CA PRO A 612 -13.52 -36.16 6.47
C PRO A 612 -14.15 -35.21 5.44
N GLY A 613 -13.34 -34.39 4.78
CA GLY A 613 -13.73 -33.32 3.86
C GLY A 613 -13.80 -31.93 4.49
N ARG A 614 -13.61 -31.82 5.82
CA ARG A 614 -13.68 -30.56 6.58
C ARG A 614 -12.35 -30.33 7.30
N PHE A 615 -12.29 -30.52 8.62
CA PHE A 615 -11.02 -30.52 9.36
C PHE A 615 -10.43 -31.93 9.37
N ASP A 616 -9.69 -32.25 8.30
CA ASP A 616 -9.07 -33.55 8.10
C ASP A 616 -7.87 -33.78 9.02
N LEU A 617 -7.17 -32.71 9.40
CA LEU A 617 -6.00 -32.76 10.26
C LEU A 617 -6.28 -32.05 11.58
N ILE A 618 -6.09 -32.76 12.68
CA ILE A 618 -6.15 -32.19 14.03
C ILE A 618 -4.72 -32.18 14.58
N VAL A 619 -4.22 -30.99 14.88
CA VAL A 619 -2.88 -30.78 15.46
C VAL A 619 -3.04 -30.36 16.90
N GLU A 620 -2.59 -31.22 17.81
CA GLU A 620 -2.60 -30.94 19.24
C GLU A 620 -1.30 -30.24 19.66
N PHE A 621 -1.44 -29.09 20.33
CA PHE A 621 -0.32 -28.30 20.84
C PHE A 621 -0.05 -28.71 22.28
N PRO A 622 1.08 -29.38 22.56
CA PRO A 622 1.45 -29.73 23.92
C PRO A 622 1.91 -28.50 24.72
N LEU A 623 2.03 -28.66 26.03
CA LEU A 623 2.77 -27.71 26.86
C LEU A 623 4.27 -27.80 26.50
N PRO A 624 4.99 -26.67 26.42
CA PRO A 624 6.37 -26.66 25.97
C PRO A 624 7.28 -27.38 26.98
N ASP A 625 8.17 -28.23 26.48
CA ASP A 625 9.16 -28.92 27.30
C ASP A 625 10.34 -28.00 27.70
N ALA A 626 11.35 -28.52 28.40
CA ALA A 626 12.48 -27.68 28.82
C ALA A 626 13.29 -27.11 27.63
N ALA A 627 13.39 -27.85 26.52
CA ALA A 627 14.10 -27.41 25.32
C ALA A 627 13.30 -26.35 24.55
N ASP A 628 11.99 -26.57 24.37
CA ASP A 628 11.04 -25.63 23.80
C ASP A 628 11.06 -24.31 24.58
N ARG A 629 10.99 -24.37 25.91
CA ARG A 629 11.01 -23.16 26.77
C ARG A 629 12.30 -22.38 26.61
N LEU A 630 13.44 -23.05 26.49
CA LEU A 630 14.72 -22.41 26.26
C LEU A 630 14.75 -21.66 24.92
N GLU A 631 14.23 -22.27 23.86
CA GLU A 631 14.09 -21.61 22.56
C GLU A 631 13.11 -20.43 22.62
N ILE A 632 11.97 -20.57 23.31
CA ILE A 632 11.01 -19.48 23.53
C ILE A 632 11.68 -18.30 24.26
N PHE A 633 12.52 -18.55 25.27
CA PHE A 633 13.30 -17.51 25.95
C PHE A 633 14.28 -16.81 24.99
N LYS A 634 15.03 -17.56 24.18
CA LYS A 634 15.94 -16.99 23.18
C LYS A 634 15.23 -16.07 22.20
N VAL A 635 14.06 -16.49 21.71
CA VAL A 635 13.25 -15.71 20.78
C VAL A 635 12.77 -14.41 21.42
N HIS A 636 12.20 -14.46 22.62
CA HIS A 636 11.68 -13.25 23.29
C HIS A 636 12.76 -12.31 23.83
N LEU A 637 13.99 -12.79 24.00
CA LEU A 637 15.14 -11.98 24.44
C LEU A 637 15.99 -11.47 23.27
N ARG A 638 15.72 -11.91 22.03
CA ARG A 638 16.38 -11.42 20.81
C ARG A 638 16.27 -9.89 20.73
N GLY A 639 17.42 -9.22 20.67
CA GLY A 639 17.51 -7.74 20.58
C GLY A 639 17.30 -6.99 21.90
N LYS A 640 17.12 -7.68 23.03
CA LYS A 640 17.05 -7.04 24.37
C LYS A 640 18.43 -7.00 25.02
N PRO A 641 18.75 -5.93 25.78
CA PRO A 641 19.99 -5.86 26.56
C PRO A 641 19.87 -6.79 27.78
N VAL A 642 20.43 -8.00 27.67
CA VAL A 642 20.46 -9.01 28.74
C VAL A 642 21.88 -9.13 29.27
N ASP A 643 22.02 -9.27 30.59
CA ASP A 643 23.31 -9.45 31.24
C ASP A 643 23.93 -10.81 30.90
N GLN A 644 25.25 -10.91 30.85
CA GLN A 644 25.96 -12.19 30.64
C GLN A 644 25.71 -13.17 31.79
N ASP A 645 25.35 -12.65 32.97
CA ASP A 645 25.04 -13.44 34.17
C ASP A 645 23.67 -14.13 34.10
N VAL A 646 22.85 -13.88 33.07
CA VAL A 646 21.54 -14.52 32.93
C VAL A 646 21.69 -15.91 32.31
N ASN A 647 21.46 -16.94 33.11
CA ASN A 647 21.45 -18.32 32.67
C ASN A 647 20.06 -18.74 32.17
N LEU A 648 19.91 -18.90 30.85
CA LEU A 648 18.64 -19.30 30.21
C LEU A 648 18.24 -20.75 30.50
N ASP A 649 19.20 -21.65 30.63
CA ASP A 649 18.94 -23.06 30.97
C ASP A 649 18.29 -23.17 32.37
N GLN A 650 18.79 -22.40 33.32
CA GLN A 650 18.23 -22.34 34.67
C GLN A 650 16.80 -21.78 34.67
N LEU A 651 16.54 -20.74 33.86
CA LEU A 651 15.20 -20.18 33.71
C LEU A 651 14.24 -21.21 33.11
N ALA A 652 14.63 -21.89 32.04
CA ALA A 652 13.81 -22.89 31.37
C ALA A 652 13.44 -24.08 32.28
N GLN A 653 14.34 -24.50 33.17
CA GLN A 653 14.07 -25.50 34.20
C GLN A 653 13.10 -24.99 35.28
N SER A 654 13.25 -23.73 35.71
CA SER A 654 12.43 -23.14 36.78
C SER A 654 10.98 -22.80 36.38
N THR A 655 10.68 -22.81 35.07
CA THR A 655 9.39 -22.45 34.47
C THR A 655 8.60 -23.66 33.96
N GLU A 656 8.70 -24.80 34.65
CA GLU A 656 7.90 -25.98 34.31
C GLU A 656 6.40 -25.70 34.35
N GLY A 657 5.66 -26.19 33.35
CA GLY A 657 4.20 -26.01 33.24
C GLY A 657 3.73 -24.64 32.74
N LEU A 658 4.65 -23.70 32.46
CA LEU A 658 4.30 -22.40 31.88
C LEU A 658 4.15 -22.46 30.36
N THR A 659 3.24 -21.66 29.81
CA THR A 659 3.03 -21.56 28.36
C THR A 659 3.95 -20.52 27.71
N GLY A 660 4.04 -20.50 26.39
CA GLY A 660 4.80 -19.48 25.67
C GLY A 660 4.34 -18.04 25.98
N ALA A 661 3.03 -17.84 26.16
CA ALA A 661 2.47 -16.55 26.57
C ALA A 661 2.90 -16.15 28.00
N ASP A 662 2.98 -17.11 28.93
CA ASP A 662 3.45 -16.86 30.30
C ASP A 662 4.95 -16.44 30.28
N ILE A 663 5.77 -17.14 29.50
CA ILE A 663 7.21 -16.84 29.33
C ILE A 663 7.43 -15.46 28.69
N SER A 664 6.65 -15.13 27.66
CA SER A 664 6.63 -13.79 27.06
C SER A 664 6.28 -12.72 28.10
N GLY A 665 5.28 -13.00 28.95
CA GLY A 665 4.89 -12.15 30.08
C GLY A 665 6.03 -11.91 31.06
N ILE A 666 6.76 -12.96 31.45
CA ILE A 666 7.94 -12.88 32.33
C ILE A 666 9.02 -12.00 31.70
N CYS A 667 9.37 -12.22 30.43
CA CYS A 667 10.38 -11.44 29.72
C CYS A 667 9.99 -9.96 29.62
N ARG A 668 8.72 -9.67 29.37
CA ARG A 668 8.19 -8.30 29.32
C ARG A 668 8.25 -7.64 30.70
N ARG A 669 7.88 -8.37 31.76
CA ARG A 669 7.91 -7.85 33.13
C ARG A 669 9.33 -7.59 33.62
N ALA A 670 10.26 -8.51 33.38
CA ALA A 670 11.67 -8.32 33.71
C ALA A 670 12.26 -7.08 33.03
N ALA A 671 11.93 -6.85 31.76
CA ALA A 671 12.31 -5.63 31.04
C ALA A 671 11.71 -4.36 31.66
N PHE A 672 10.43 -4.39 32.05
CA PHE A 672 9.80 -3.26 32.75
C PHE A 672 10.43 -2.97 34.11
N LEU A 673 10.80 -4.00 34.88
CA LEU A 673 11.48 -3.83 36.17
C LEU A 673 12.88 -3.23 35.99
N ALA A 674 13.62 -3.69 34.98
CA ALA A 674 14.92 -3.14 34.61
C ALA A 674 14.81 -1.65 34.23
N LEU A 675 13.85 -1.31 33.35
CA LEU A 675 13.60 0.06 32.93
C LEU A 675 13.14 0.95 34.10
N GLY A 676 12.25 0.44 34.95
CA GLY A 676 11.76 1.15 36.13
C GLY A 676 12.89 1.45 37.13
N ARG A 677 13.81 0.51 37.35
CA ARG A 677 15.00 0.71 38.20
C ARG A 677 15.95 1.76 37.61
N HIS A 678 16.15 1.74 36.29
CA HIS A 678 16.97 2.72 35.59
C HIS A 678 16.38 4.13 35.67
N LEU A 679 15.09 4.30 35.33
CA LEU A 679 14.39 5.59 35.41
C LEU A 679 14.31 6.13 36.84
N ALA A 680 14.07 5.27 37.84
CA ALA A 680 14.10 5.68 39.26
C ALA A 680 15.52 6.05 39.74
N GLY A 681 16.55 5.39 39.18
CA GLY A 681 17.96 5.72 39.36
C GLY A 681 18.32 7.08 38.77
N ASP A 682 17.83 7.41 37.58
CA ASP A 682 18.03 8.70 36.92
C ASP A 682 17.32 9.85 37.63
N VAL A 683 16.14 9.62 38.21
CA VAL A 683 15.47 10.63 39.07
C VAL A 683 16.29 10.89 40.35
N LYS A 684 17.03 9.90 40.87
CA LYS A 684 17.97 10.10 41.99
C LYS A 684 19.29 10.73 41.56
N ARG A 685 19.83 10.38 40.39
CA ARG A 685 21.07 10.94 39.82
C ARG A 685 20.90 12.38 39.35
N SER A 686 19.72 12.79 38.87
CA SER A 686 19.45 14.19 38.50
C SER A 686 19.51 15.18 39.68
N ARG A 687 19.52 14.70 40.94
CA ARG A 687 19.77 15.52 42.14
C ARG A 687 21.26 15.63 42.52
N ILE A 688 22.15 14.85 41.93
CA ILE A 688 23.59 14.86 42.22
C ILE A 688 24.32 15.02 40.89
N ALA A 689 24.76 16.25 40.60
CA ALA A 689 25.45 16.60 39.37
C ALA A 689 26.69 15.71 39.13
N SER A 690 26.55 14.72 38.26
CA SER A 690 27.66 14.00 37.64
C SER A 690 27.28 13.63 36.21
N HIS A 691 28.06 14.14 35.26
CA HIS A 691 27.99 13.85 33.83
C HIS A 691 28.69 12.51 33.57
N GLU A 692 27.97 11.41 33.66
CA GLU A 692 28.38 10.16 33.02
C GLU A 692 27.27 9.69 32.07
N ALA A 693 27.68 9.13 30.93
CA ALA A 693 26.81 8.70 29.85
C ALA A 693 25.71 7.74 30.34
N PRO A 694 24.50 7.76 29.75
CA PRO A 694 23.42 6.87 30.15
C PRO A 694 23.84 5.41 29.92
N THR A 695 24.16 4.70 31.01
CA THR A 695 24.35 3.26 31.00
C THR A 695 23.06 2.61 30.53
N HIS A 696 23.06 2.00 29.34
CA HIS A 696 21.87 1.33 28.81
C HIS A 696 21.28 0.36 29.84
N PRO A 697 19.94 0.34 30.05
CA PRO A 697 19.32 -0.54 31.03
C PRO A 697 19.52 -2.00 30.63
N VAL A 698 20.18 -2.80 31.47
CA VAL A 698 20.39 -4.24 31.26
C VAL A 698 19.45 -5.05 32.14
N ILE A 699 18.92 -6.15 31.60
CA ILE A 699 18.06 -7.09 32.34
C ILE A 699 18.96 -8.10 33.07
N THR A 700 18.92 -8.09 34.39
CA THR A 700 19.67 -9.01 35.26
C THR A 700 18.81 -10.18 35.75
N MET A 701 19.45 -11.21 36.30
CA MET A 701 18.77 -12.39 36.85
C MET A 701 17.81 -12.05 38.00
N GLU A 702 18.12 -11.02 38.80
CA GLU A 702 17.23 -10.52 39.89
C GLU A 702 15.85 -10.07 39.34
N HIS A 703 15.83 -9.43 38.16
CA HIS A 703 14.58 -9.00 37.54
C HIS A 703 13.73 -10.18 37.05
N PHE A 704 14.36 -11.26 36.58
CA PHE A 704 13.66 -12.49 36.20
C PHE A 704 13.12 -13.23 37.42
N GLN A 705 13.88 -13.32 38.51
CA GLN A 705 13.43 -13.95 39.75
C GLN A 705 12.19 -13.24 40.33
N ARG A 706 12.20 -11.90 40.38
CA ARG A 706 11.03 -11.12 40.81
C ARG A 706 9.83 -11.29 39.89
N ALA A 707 10.05 -11.35 38.58
CA ALA A 707 8.98 -11.60 37.62
C ALA A 707 8.39 -13.01 37.78
N LEU A 708 9.21 -14.02 38.11
CA LEU A 708 8.77 -15.39 38.38
C LEU A 708 7.92 -15.48 39.65
N GLU A 709 8.31 -14.81 40.72
CA GLU A 709 7.54 -14.74 41.97
C GLU A 709 6.14 -14.16 41.75
N GLU A 710 6.04 -13.04 41.02
CA GLU A 710 4.74 -12.40 40.72
C GLU A 710 3.83 -13.28 39.85
N VAL A 711 4.39 -14.05 38.90
CA VAL A 711 3.61 -14.95 38.04
C VAL A 711 3.11 -16.17 38.82
N ARG A 712 3.95 -16.74 39.70
CA ARG A 712 3.56 -17.83 40.61
C ARG A 712 2.43 -17.41 41.56
N HIS A 713 2.41 -16.16 42.02
CA HIS A 713 1.30 -15.63 42.83
C HIS A 713 -0.02 -15.48 42.07
N ARG A 714 -0.01 -15.33 40.73
CA ARG A 714 -1.23 -15.22 39.91
C ARG A 714 -1.87 -16.56 39.56
N LYS A 715 -1.09 -17.63 39.50
CA LYS A 715 -1.56 -19.01 39.34
C LYS A 715 -1.22 -19.79 40.61
N PRO A 716 -2.01 -19.68 41.70
CA PRO A 716 -1.88 -20.68 42.76
C PRO A 716 -2.07 -22.05 42.12
N GLU A 717 -1.17 -22.98 42.47
CA GLU A 717 -1.17 -24.36 41.97
C GLU A 717 -2.61 -24.86 41.89
N ARG A 718 -3.06 -25.24 40.69
CA ARG A 718 -4.27 -26.06 40.56
C ARG A 718 -3.91 -27.39 41.22
N SER A 719 -4.18 -27.47 42.50
CA SER A 719 -4.06 -28.67 43.30
C SER A 719 -5.00 -29.73 42.74
N THR A 720 -4.39 -30.83 42.26
CA THR A 720 -4.93 -32.17 41.98
C THR A 720 -6.04 -32.32 40.95
#